data_AF-A0AAE3ATK5-F1
#
_entry.id   AF-A0AAE3ATK5-F1
#
_cell.length_a   1.000
_cell.length_b   1.000
_cell.length_c   1.000
_cell.angle_alpha   90.00
_cell.angle_beta   90.00
_cell.angle_gamma   90.00
#
_symmetry.space_group_name_H-M   'P 1'
#
loop_
_entity.id
_entity.type
_entity.pdbx_description
1 polymer ?
#
loop_
_entity_poly.entity_id
_entity_poly.type
_entity_poly.pdbx_seq_one_letter_code
_entity_poly.pdbx_strand_id
1 'polypeptide(L)'
;MNRKIKAYQAIIYIVLFYLAAVLFLLGPGKLLEKDRLLAGAENPVGTVEVREDQQVQQVLIAEGDYLRYLELYVTSPKSAGEYYHLLVYDENNEMLINRDFELKADEVPGFVRIPLGIDTTRGTAYVWQLQGKSEPLELSYENTGETGLTCFGSYYVLADSTSTQMETQNIVMRLVYTDKPSAAVMTILKTILCVVAAAFILAAVYLSPKQPKLNNKITWRFVHWVTAGPLITVGTAVLLWEVYGRRAFGGKPDDLIVYGLGIGLFFAFSAWVLFSRRGSKYHPPFEEMLTEQGMDWLQAAAFAGVLLGGIHYMNALYQNQQNLAYREVLSWAAFLILTMVSPAVLFSKKGGRRALIGLIAGGIWYVVQSLTQKEALQTNELLGKQIFLEGLIVFFFVLILAELAARIRAKKLVEGSVNRVYTAVLFGFMALLVIFRNTRLWPIYLAVVFALYYVFYLGWNKKKHLLNNFCNGVMLNFALAVVFAFARRPFRAWVYSRYNFVFHTVTITATYLTLVLCVLTVRLFVKLSEGMPQNSTKNAKGMKHKPLRKKDAKNSCPADLWGTFLLYGIAVSLLFLTLSRTGYLAVLVMTAVLLIFVPVFVYRQKIREIFRALVYMIAAFVICLPMTYSGIRLLPALYNDPYLYEIEDSASAIHKDDPKDSDAYMSVSYFKYVIENKLLSDASELTEQTELFCNAVTGKPSVKNDVLVASAQDEAGMSDAEDFSNGRLEIFRSYMDNWNATGHTEMGVLLPDGSISVHAHNTYLQVIHDHGLIVGIYFLCFGAGSICLMFAYAIKKIREDAYAVLPLAVMLGFCVAGLVEWLFHPCNPLGFSAMALLAPLMSFCPRRHAA
;
A
#
# COMPACT_ATOMS: atom_id res chain seq x y z
N MET A 1 10.91 23.65 -13.50
CA MET A 1 12.08 23.18 -14.29
C MET A 1 12.80 24.28 -15.10
N ASN A 2 12.19 25.45 -15.35
CA ASN A 2 12.89 26.60 -15.96
C ASN A 2 13.70 27.46 -14.95
N ARG A 3 13.61 27.14 -13.65
CA ARG A 3 14.39 27.75 -12.56
C ARG A 3 15.87 27.51 -12.83
N LYS A 4 16.67 28.55 -12.64
CA LYS A 4 18.12 28.44 -12.69
C LYS A 4 18.68 28.29 -11.26
N ILE A 5 19.52 27.30 -11.04
CA ILE A 5 20.31 27.12 -9.82
C ILE A 5 21.79 27.28 -10.14
N LYS A 6 22.61 27.52 -9.12
CA LYS A 6 24.05 27.56 -9.31
C LYS A 6 24.56 26.15 -9.64
N ALA A 7 25.58 26.06 -10.47
CA ALA A 7 26.13 24.78 -10.92
C ALA A 7 26.60 23.88 -9.77
N TYR A 8 27.21 24.42 -8.71
CA TYR A 8 27.59 23.60 -7.54
C TYR A 8 26.38 22.98 -6.84
N GLN A 9 25.24 23.69 -6.76
CA GLN A 9 24.01 23.13 -6.18
C GLN A 9 23.48 21.99 -7.05
N ALA A 10 23.53 22.14 -8.37
CA ALA A 10 23.16 21.08 -9.31
C ALA A 10 24.02 19.82 -9.11
N ILE A 11 25.35 19.97 -8.92
CA ILE A 11 26.26 18.85 -8.64
C ILE A 11 25.85 18.13 -7.36
N ILE A 12 25.55 18.87 -6.27
CA ILE A 12 25.10 18.29 -5.00
C ILE A 12 23.84 17.43 -5.22
N TYR A 13 22.85 17.95 -5.95
CA TYR A 13 21.63 17.17 -6.25
C TYR A 13 21.90 15.91 -7.07
N ILE A 14 22.79 15.99 -8.07
CA ILE A 14 23.16 14.83 -8.91
C ILE A 14 23.86 13.76 -8.06
N VAL A 15 24.82 14.17 -7.23
CA VAL A 15 25.55 13.25 -6.34
C VAL A 15 24.60 12.58 -5.35
N LEU A 16 23.72 13.33 -4.70
CA LEU A 16 22.74 12.77 -3.77
C LEU A 16 21.76 11.83 -4.46
N PHE A 17 21.35 12.14 -5.69
CA PHE A 17 20.45 11.28 -6.46
C PHE A 17 21.10 9.93 -6.80
N TYR A 18 22.32 9.93 -7.33
CA TYR A 18 23.01 8.68 -7.64
C TYR A 18 23.47 7.93 -6.39
N LEU A 19 23.82 8.62 -5.31
CA LEU A 19 24.06 7.99 -4.01
C LEU A 19 22.81 7.22 -3.57
N ALA A 20 21.64 7.84 -3.60
CA ALA A 20 20.39 7.19 -3.24
C ALA A 20 20.08 5.99 -4.17
N ALA A 21 20.31 6.14 -5.49
CA ALA A 21 20.11 5.05 -6.45
C ALA A 21 21.05 3.86 -6.20
N VAL A 22 22.34 4.10 -5.93
CA VAL A 22 23.31 3.05 -5.65
C VAL A 22 23.04 2.40 -4.30
N LEU A 23 22.70 3.17 -3.26
CA LEU A 23 22.28 2.61 -1.97
C LEU A 23 21.02 1.73 -2.11
N PHE A 24 20.10 2.11 -2.99
CA PHE A 24 18.93 1.29 -3.31
C PHE A 24 19.32 -0.01 -4.03
N LEU A 25 20.22 0.04 -5.01
CA LEU A 25 20.69 -1.16 -5.71
C LEU A 25 21.49 -2.12 -4.81
N LEU A 26 22.28 -1.57 -3.88
CA LEU A 26 23.08 -2.36 -2.93
C LEU A 26 22.24 -2.95 -1.80
N GLY A 27 21.17 -2.27 -1.38
CA GLY A 27 20.25 -2.78 -0.37
C GLY A 27 19.13 -3.59 -1.03
N PRO A 28 17.95 -3.00 -1.25
CA PRO A 28 16.80 -3.66 -1.88
C PRO A 28 17.09 -4.36 -3.22
N GLY A 29 17.99 -3.81 -4.04
CA GLY A 29 18.28 -4.34 -5.38
C GLY A 29 19.19 -5.58 -5.41
N LYS A 30 19.68 -6.06 -4.25
CA LYS A 30 20.40 -7.33 -4.09
C LYS A 30 21.58 -7.55 -5.05
N LEU A 31 22.23 -6.46 -5.51
CA LEU A 31 23.24 -6.50 -6.58
C LEU A 31 24.47 -7.38 -6.27
N LEU A 32 24.76 -7.64 -4.99
CA LEU A 32 25.96 -8.36 -4.54
C LEU A 32 25.69 -9.80 -4.10
N GLU A 33 24.45 -10.28 -4.17
CA GLU A 33 24.11 -11.67 -3.88
C GLU A 33 24.70 -12.58 -4.96
N LYS A 34 25.29 -13.71 -4.55
CA LYS A 34 25.88 -14.70 -5.46
C LYS A 34 25.39 -16.09 -5.14
N ASP A 35 25.09 -16.85 -6.18
CA ASP A 35 24.72 -18.24 -6.05
C ASP A 35 25.96 -19.12 -5.95
N ARG A 36 25.89 -20.10 -5.06
CA ARG A 36 26.85 -21.17 -4.83
C ARG A 36 26.13 -22.50 -4.97
N LEU A 37 26.59 -23.30 -5.93
CA LEU A 37 26.11 -24.67 -6.12
C LEU A 37 26.85 -25.61 -5.17
N LEU A 38 26.10 -26.44 -4.44
CA LEU A 38 26.59 -27.55 -3.64
C LEU A 38 26.06 -28.85 -4.27
N ALA A 39 26.98 -29.69 -4.72
CA ALA A 39 26.69 -30.91 -5.46
C ALA A 39 27.56 -32.06 -4.93
N GLY A 40 26.98 -33.26 -4.84
CA GLY A 40 27.69 -34.47 -4.44
C GLY A 40 28.50 -35.08 -5.58
N ALA A 41 28.78 -36.37 -5.48
CA ALA A 41 29.47 -37.13 -6.53
C ALA A 41 28.59 -37.37 -7.77
N GLU A 42 27.26 -37.32 -7.62
CA GLU A 42 26.27 -37.49 -8.70
C GLU A 42 26.42 -38.85 -9.41
N ASN A 43 26.66 -39.90 -8.63
CA ASN A 43 26.86 -41.27 -9.12
C ASN A 43 25.61 -42.12 -8.82
N PRO A 44 24.56 -42.07 -9.68
CA PRO A 44 23.31 -42.78 -9.42
C PRO A 44 23.52 -44.30 -9.37
N VAL A 45 23.03 -44.91 -8.28
CA VAL A 45 23.10 -46.36 -8.01
C VAL A 45 21.77 -47.05 -8.35
N GLY A 46 20.65 -46.33 -8.26
CA GLY A 46 19.32 -46.82 -8.61
C GLY A 46 18.26 -45.72 -8.65
N THR A 47 16.99 -46.11 -8.76
CA THR A 47 15.83 -45.21 -8.79
C THR A 47 14.79 -45.57 -7.73
N VAL A 48 14.05 -44.57 -7.26
CA VAL A 48 12.89 -44.70 -6.36
C VAL A 48 11.70 -43.99 -6.97
N GLU A 49 10.52 -44.60 -6.85
CA GLU A 49 9.27 -44.04 -7.35
C GLU A 49 8.56 -43.17 -6.29
N VAL A 50 7.92 -42.11 -6.76
CA VAL A 50 7.04 -41.22 -6.00
C VAL A 50 5.66 -41.27 -6.65
N ARG A 51 4.65 -41.69 -5.89
CA ARG A 51 3.27 -41.94 -6.31
C ARG A 51 2.29 -41.30 -5.31
N GLU A 52 0.98 -41.37 -5.58
CA GLU A 52 -0.05 -40.88 -4.64
C GLU A 52 0.02 -41.59 -3.27
N ASP A 53 0.32 -42.89 -3.28
CA ASP A 53 0.42 -43.77 -2.11
C ASP A 53 1.83 -43.89 -1.53
N GLN A 54 2.84 -43.39 -2.25
CA GLN A 54 4.25 -43.51 -1.88
C GLN A 54 4.97 -42.17 -2.01
N GLN A 55 5.38 -41.60 -0.87
CA GLN A 55 6.06 -40.31 -0.80
C GLN A 55 7.53 -40.50 -0.43
N VAL A 56 8.39 -39.61 -0.92
CA VAL A 56 9.81 -39.61 -0.59
C VAL A 56 10.13 -38.36 0.22
N GLN A 57 10.82 -38.54 1.33
CA GLN A 57 11.32 -37.46 2.17
C GLN A 57 12.81 -37.63 2.45
N GLN A 58 13.52 -36.53 2.60
CA GLN A 58 14.92 -36.57 3.02
C GLN A 58 15.29 -35.37 3.89
N VAL A 59 16.11 -35.64 4.91
CA VAL A 59 16.69 -34.61 5.77
C VAL A 59 17.94 -34.03 5.11
N LEU A 60 18.05 -32.70 5.12
CA LEU A 60 19.26 -31.96 4.76
C LEU A 60 19.70 -31.07 5.92
N ILE A 61 21.01 -30.90 6.08
CA ILE A 61 21.59 -29.92 7.01
C ILE A 61 21.99 -28.69 6.20
N ALA A 62 21.49 -27.52 6.57
CA ALA A 62 21.74 -26.31 5.80
C ALA A 62 23.19 -25.82 5.93
N GLU A 63 23.83 -25.48 4.80
CA GLU A 63 25.21 -24.95 4.76
C GLU A 63 25.30 -23.46 4.39
N GLY A 64 24.17 -22.81 4.08
CA GLY A 64 24.09 -21.40 3.71
C GLY A 64 22.94 -20.70 4.43
N ASP A 65 22.81 -19.40 4.17
CA ASP A 65 21.81 -18.56 4.84
C ASP A 65 20.49 -18.48 4.04
N TYR A 66 20.52 -18.86 2.76
CA TYR A 66 19.37 -18.84 1.85
C TYR A 66 19.45 -19.98 0.86
N LEU A 67 18.57 -20.96 0.96
CA LEU A 67 18.47 -22.07 0.01
C LEU A 67 17.52 -21.66 -1.11
N ARG A 68 18.10 -21.37 -2.28
CA ARG A 68 17.38 -20.79 -3.43
C ARG A 68 16.72 -21.87 -4.28
N TYR A 69 17.49 -22.87 -4.69
CA TYR A 69 17.00 -23.98 -5.52
C TYR A 69 17.37 -25.34 -4.95
N LEU A 70 16.46 -26.29 -5.12
CA LEU A 70 16.70 -27.72 -4.99
C LEU A 70 16.62 -28.33 -6.39
N GLU A 71 17.70 -28.91 -6.86
CA GLU A 71 17.71 -29.65 -8.13
C GLU A 71 17.62 -31.14 -7.85
N LEU A 72 16.59 -31.83 -8.34
CA LEU A 72 16.41 -33.27 -8.19
C LEU A 72 16.68 -33.96 -9.53
N TYR A 73 17.40 -35.09 -9.52
CA TYR A 73 17.65 -35.86 -10.73
C TYR A 73 16.48 -36.81 -11.03
N VAL A 74 15.75 -36.53 -12.11
CA VAL A 74 14.55 -37.26 -12.54
C VAL A 74 14.86 -38.12 -13.76
N THR A 75 14.47 -39.40 -13.74
CA THR A 75 14.73 -40.35 -14.83
C THR A 75 13.53 -40.64 -15.73
N SER A 76 12.30 -40.51 -15.23
CA SER A 76 11.09 -40.92 -15.96
C SER A 76 10.63 -39.86 -16.98
N PRO A 77 10.76 -40.10 -18.32
CA PRO A 77 10.31 -39.14 -19.34
C PRO A 77 8.78 -39.07 -19.44
N LYS A 78 8.06 -40.06 -18.89
CA LYS A 78 6.59 -40.14 -18.93
C LYS A 78 5.93 -39.14 -17.98
N SER A 79 6.66 -38.70 -16.96
CA SER A 79 6.20 -37.73 -15.96
C SER A 79 6.33 -36.27 -16.44
N ALA A 80 6.75 -36.06 -17.69
CA ALA A 80 6.88 -34.74 -18.29
C ALA A 80 5.51 -34.10 -18.54
N GLY A 81 5.34 -32.86 -18.09
CA GLY A 81 4.10 -32.09 -18.14
C GLY A 81 3.20 -32.27 -16.90
N GLU A 82 3.56 -33.17 -15.99
CA GLU A 82 2.81 -33.43 -14.76
C GLU A 82 3.26 -32.53 -13.61
N TYR A 83 2.37 -32.37 -12.63
CA TYR A 83 2.59 -31.54 -11.45
C TYR A 83 2.82 -32.39 -10.20
N TYR A 84 3.85 -32.04 -9.43
CA TYR A 84 4.20 -32.72 -8.19
C TYR A 84 4.18 -31.73 -7.02
N HIS A 85 3.85 -32.26 -5.84
CA HIS A 85 3.67 -31.45 -4.64
C HIS A 85 4.89 -31.57 -3.74
N LEU A 86 5.51 -30.44 -3.42
CA LEU A 86 6.68 -30.33 -2.56
C LEU A 86 6.33 -29.60 -1.26
N LEU A 87 6.68 -30.25 -0.16
CA LEU A 87 6.58 -29.71 1.19
C LEU A 87 7.99 -29.59 1.78
N VAL A 88 8.26 -28.50 2.49
CA VAL A 88 9.50 -28.34 3.26
C VAL A 88 9.16 -27.96 4.69
N TYR A 89 9.82 -28.61 5.64
CA TYR A 89 9.65 -28.43 7.08
C TYR A 89 10.94 -27.97 7.74
N ASP A 90 10.81 -27.20 8.81
CA ASP A 90 11.91 -26.80 9.69
C ASP A 90 12.24 -27.86 10.75
N GLU A 91 13.18 -27.54 11.65
CA GLU A 91 13.58 -28.42 12.76
C GLU A 91 12.46 -28.68 13.79
N ASN A 92 11.45 -27.81 13.86
CA ASN A 92 10.29 -27.92 14.73
C ASN A 92 9.11 -28.61 14.04
N ASN A 93 9.30 -29.09 12.81
CA ASN A 93 8.28 -29.68 11.96
C ASN A 93 7.18 -28.68 11.55
N GLU A 94 7.48 -27.38 11.58
CA GLU A 94 6.66 -26.33 11.00
C GLU A 94 6.88 -26.29 9.49
N MET A 95 5.79 -26.24 8.72
CA MET A 95 5.84 -26.19 7.26
C MET A 95 6.33 -24.81 6.80
N LEU A 96 7.45 -24.78 6.10
CA LEU A 96 8.06 -23.58 5.52
C LEU A 96 7.65 -23.36 4.07
N ILE A 97 7.40 -24.43 3.31
CA ILE A 97 6.99 -24.38 1.92
C ILE A 97 5.84 -25.35 1.70
N ASN A 98 4.84 -24.87 0.97
CA ASN A 98 3.76 -25.64 0.39
C ASN A 98 3.62 -25.26 -1.09
N ARG A 99 3.96 -26.16 -2.02
CA ARG A 99 4.07 -25.80 -3.44
C ARG A 99 3.80 -26.96 -4.40
N ASP A 100 3.16 -26.63 -5.52
CA ASP A 100 3.16 -27.46 -6.74
C ASP A 100 4.24 -26.96 -7.73
N PHE A 101 4.93 -27.89 -8.39
CA PHE A 101 5.84 -27.60 -9.50
C PHE A 101 5.57 -28.51 -10.70
N GLU A 102 5.75 -27.96 -11.90
CA GLU A 102 5.58 -28.67 -13.18
C GLU A 102 6.93 -29.26 -13.61
N LEU A 103 6.93 -30.52 -14.05
CA LEU A 103 8.08 -31.12 -14.71
C LEU A 103 8.07 -30.74 -16.18
N LYS A 104 9.00 -29.88 -16.60
CA LYS A 104 9.07 -29.50 -18.01
C LYS A 104 9.72 -30.61 -18.83
N ALA A 105 9.16 -30.86 -20.01
CA ALA A 105 9.61 -31.94 -20.90
C ALA A 105 11.07 -31.77 -21.40
N ASP A 106 11.61 -30.55 -21.35
CA ASP A 106 12.99 -30.23 -21.71
C ASP A 106 14.00 -30.50 -20.56
N GLU A 107 13.54 -30.70 -19.34
CA GLU A 107 14.39 -30.95 -18.16
C GLU A 107 14.53 -32.45 -17.81
N VAL A 108 13.76 -33.33 -18.46
CA VAL A 108 13.66 -34.76 -18.14
C VAL A 108 14.05 -35.65 -19.34
N PRO A 109 14.93 -36.67 -19.17
CA PRO A 109 15.65 -37.03 -17.95
C PRO A 109 16.80 -36.06 -17.66
N GLY A 110 16.93 -35.66 -16.39
CA GLY A 110 17.91 -34.64 -15.99
C GLY A 110 17.63 -34.03 -14.62
N PHE A 111 18.40 -32.98 -14.28
CA PHE A 111 18.20 -32.20 -13.07
C PHE A 111 17.07 -31.20 -13.26
N VAL A 112 16.00 -31.40 -12.50
CA VAL A 112 14.82 -30.53 -12.47
C VAL A 112 15.02 -29.52 -11.36
N ARG A 113 15.02 -28.23 -11.70
CA ARG A 113 15.31 -27.14 -10.76
C ARG A 113 14.03 -26.63 -10.12
N ILE A 114 13.90 -26.84 -8.82
CA ILE A 114 12.74 -26.42 -8.03
C ILE A 114 13.12 -25.18 -7.18
N PRO A 115 12.41 -24.04 -7.32
CA PRO A 115 12.62 -22.88 -6.46
C PRO A 115 12.05 -23.14 -5.07
N LEU A 116 12.92 -23.09 -4.05
CA LEU A 116 12.54 -23.20 -2.64
C LEU A 116 12.41 -21.82 -2.01
N GLY A 117 13.45 -21.01 -2.16
CA GLY A 117 13.47 -19.63 -1.71
C GLY A 117 13.37 -19.42 -0.19
N ILE A 118 13.90 -20.33 0.63
CA ILE A 118 13.83 -20.27 2.10
C ILE A 118 15.09 -19.69 2.76
N ASP A 119 14.90 -18.86 3.78
CA ASP A 119 15.98 -18.46 4.68
C ASP A 119 16.31 -19.66 5.59
N THR A 120 17.60 -20.02 5.65
CA THR A 120 18.08 -21.21 6.38
C THR A 120 19.12 -20.82 7.42
N THR A 121 19.16 -21.57 8.53
CA THR A 121 20.18 -21.40 9.56
C THR A 121 21.25 -22.47 9.38
N ARG A 122 22.52 -22.05 9.26
CA ARG A 122 23.63 -22.99 9.07
C ARG A 122 23.70 -24.01 10.21
N GLY A 123 23.78 -25.28 9.86
CA GLY A 123 23.84 -26.40 10.81
C GLY A 123 22.48 -26.88 11.32
N THR A 124 21.38 -26.22 10.95
CA THR A 124 20.02 -26.66 11.26
C THR A 124 19.53 -27.68 10.24
N ALA A 125 18.76 -28.66 10.70
CA ALA A 125 18.15 -29.68 9.86
C ALA A 125 16.82 -29.19 9.27
N TYR A 126 16.61 -29.46 7.99
CA TYR A 126 15.38 -29.23 7.25
C TYR A 126 14.95 -30.51 6.56
N VAL A 127 13.65 -30.71 6.38
CA VAL A 127 13.11 -31.91 5.73
C VAL A 127 12.34 -31.47 4.51
N TRP A 128 12.66 -32.00 3.33
CA TRP A 128 11.80 -31.87 2.16
C TRP A 128 11.07 -33.20 1.93
N GLN A 129 9.83 -33.09 1.45
CA GLN A 129 8.94 -34.21 1.17
C GLN A 129 8.25 -33.99 -0.17
N LEU A 130 8.32 -35.00 -1.02
CA LEU A 130 7.72 -34.99 -2.35
C LEU A 130 6.55 -35.98 -2.39
N GLN A 131 5.39 -35.50 -2.83
CA GLN A 131 4.18 -36.30 -3.00
C GLN A 131 3.85 -36.43 -4.48
N GLY A 132 3.56 -37.67 -4.89
CA GLY A 132 3.21 -37.99 -6.28
C GLY A 132 1.74 -37.72 -6.59
N LYS A 133 1.43 -37.57 -7.88
CA LYS A 133 0.06 -37.66 -8.42
C LYS A 133 -0.10 -38.97 -9.20
N SER A 134 -1.17 -39.09 -10.01
CA SER A 134 -1.55 -40.30 -10.74
C SER A 134 -0.43 -40.94 -11.57
N GLU A 135 0.50 -40.15 -12.12
CA GLU A 135 1.67 -40.65 -12.85
C GLU A 135 2.90 -40.75 -11.92
N PRO A 136 3.60 -41.90 -11.87
CA PRO A 136 4.76 -42.08 -11.00
C PRO A 136 5.95 -41.23 -11.45
N LEU A 137 6.63 -40.59 -10.51
CA LEU A 137 7.91 -39.92 -10.72
C LEU A 137 9.07 -40.79 -10.26
N GLU A 138 10.08 -40.97 -11.09
CA GLU A 138 11.29 -41.70 -10.72
C GLU A 138 12.43 -40.74 -10.39
N LEU A 139 12.93 -40.81 -9.15
CA LEU A 139 14.11 -40.09 -8.66
C LEU A 139 15.31 -41.03 -8.59
N SER A 140 16.49 -40.56 -8.96
CA SER A 140 17.72 -41.34 -8.74
C SER A 140 18.25 -41.20 -7.31
N TYR A 141 18.82 -42.27 -6.77
CA TYR A 141 19.54 -42.27 -5.49
C TYR A 141 20.99 -42.75 -5.66
N GLU A 142 21.87 -42.32 -4.74
CA GLU A 142 23.28 -42.68 -4.64
C GLU A 142 23.65 -43.07 -3.20
N ASN A 143 24.86 -43.62 -3.01
CA ASN A 143 25.35 -43.97 -1.68
C ASN A 143 25.84 -42.73 -0.93
N THR A 144 25.28 -42.44 0.24
CA THR A 144 25.56 -41.22 1.02
C THR A 144 27.03 -41.07 1.38
N GLY A 145 27.71 -42.17 1.71
CA GLY A 145 29.15 -42.16 2.03
C GLY A 145 30.06 -41.83 0.85
N GLU A 146 29.58 -41.94 -0.38
CA GLU A 146 30.34 -41.70 -1.61
C GLU A 146 30.12 -40.29 -2.19
N THR A 147 29.17 -39.53 -1.64
CA THR A 147 28.82 -38.18 -2.11
C THR A 147 29.87 -37.11 -1.83
N GLY A 148 30.72 -37.33 -0.80
CA GLY A 148 31.67 -36.33 -0.31
C GLY A 148 31.04 -35.17 0.46
N LEU A 149 29.72 -35.20 0.70
CA LEU A 149 28.97 -34.16 1.41
C LEU A 149 28.46 -34.68 2.77
N THR A 150 28.59 -33.86 3.81
CA THR A 150 28.08 -34.18 5.16
C THR A 150 26.66 -33.66 5.39
N CYS A 151 26.12 -32.87 4.44
CA CYS A 151 24.81 -32.25 4.56
C CYS A 151 23.64 -33.15 4.16
N PHE A 152 23.89 -34.29 3.52
CA PHE A 152 22.84 -35.20 3.06
C PHE A 152 22.61 -36.34 4.06
N GLY A 153 21.39 -36.43 4.58
CA GLY A 153 20.93 -37.59 5.35
C GLY A 153 20.38 -38.70 4.45
N SER A 154 20.05 -39.84 5.07
CA SER A 154 19.32 -40.91 4.40
C SER A 154 17.92 -40.47 3.98
N TYR A 155 17.43 -40.97 2.84
CA TYR A 155 16.04 -40.75 2.45
C TYR A 155 15.10 -41.78 3.10
N TYR A 156 13.83 -41.41 3.22
CA TYR A 156 12.77 -42.27 3.72
C TYR A 156 11.65 -42.38 2.69
N VAL A 157 11.05 -43.56 2.63
CA VAL A 157 9.86 -43.84 1.84
C VAL A 157 8.68 -43.95 2.80
N LEU A 158 7.68 -43.09 2.60
CA LEU A 158 6.42 -43.12 3.33
C LEU A 158 5.39 -43.81 2.44
N ALA A 159 5.02 -45.04 2.80
CA ALA A 159 3.98 -45.81 2.13
C ALA A 159 3.10 -46.49 3.17
N ASP A 160 1.79 -46.57 2.92
CA ASP A 160 0.83 -47.27 3.78
C ASP A 160 0.91 -46.87 5.27
N SER A 161 1.08 -45.58 5.57
CA SER A 161 1.27 -45.04 6.94
C SER A 161 2.52 -45.55 7.70
N THR A 162 3.44 -46.19 6.99
CA THR A 162 4.74 -46.63 7.52
C THR A 162 5.88 -45.84 6.88
N SER A 163 6.86 -45.43 7.70
CA SER A 163 8.07 -44.75 7.24
C SER A 163 9.22 -45.75 7.23
N THR A 164 9.75 -46.03 6.03
CA THR A 164 10.89 -46.93 5.84
C THR A 164 12.14 -46.12 5.53
N GLN A 165 13.15 -46.22 6.37
CA GLN A 165 14.44 -45.57 6.15
C GLN A 165 15.30 -46.39 5.20
N MET A 166 15.86 -45.76 4.18
CA MET A 166 16.85 -46.37 3.30
C MET A 166 18.25 -46.01 3.78
N GLU A 167 18.79 -46.84 4.68
CA GLU A 167 20.09 -46.59 5.32
C GLU A 167 21.19 -46.39 4.27
N THR A 168 22.05 -45.39 4.50
CA THR A 168 23.20 -45.06 3.65
C THR A 168 22.91 -44.68 2.20
N GLN A 169 21.65 -44.41 1.85
CA GLN A 169 21.25 -43.95 0.52
C GLN A 169 20.64 -42.54 0.59
N ASN A 170 21.01 -41.66 -0.34
CA ASN A 170 20.41 -40.33 -0.52
C ASN A 170 19.91 -40.15 -1.95
N ILE A 171 18.91 -39.29 -2.13
CA ILE A 171 18.49 -38.84 -3.46
C ILE A 171 19.60 -38.00 -4.08
N VAL A 172 19.84 -38.21 -5.37
CA VAL A 172 20.79 -37.43 -6.17
C VAL A 172 20.20 -36.03 -6.34
N MET A 173 20.79 -35.06 -5.64
CA MET A 173 20.30 -33.68 -5.62
C MET A 173 21.44 -32.66 -5.62
N ARG A 174 21.13 -31.43 -6.06
CA ARG A 174 22.00 -30.26 -5.90
C ARG A 174 21.29 -29.18 -5.10
N LEU A 175 22.02 -28.53 -4.20
CA LEU A 175 21.53 -27.40 -3.41
C LEU A 175 22.17 -26.11 -3.92
N VAL A 176 21.36 -25.14 -4.33
CA VAL A 176 21.86 -23.82 -4.73
C VAL A 176 21.58 -22.84 -3.60
N TYR A 177 22.65 -22.42 -2.92
CA TYR A 177 22.57 -21.39 -1.89
C TYR A 177 22.87 -20.01 -2.47
N THR A 178 22.22 -18.97 -1.96
CA THR A 178 22.60 -17.59 -2.26
C THR A 178 23.25 -16.97 -1.03
N ASP A 179 24.54 -16.71 -1.13
CA ASP A 179 25.29 -16.10 -0.04
C ASP A 179 25.07 -14.57 -0.04
N LYS A 180 24.58 -14.07 1.10
CA LYS A 180 24.47 -12.63 1.35
C LYS A 180 25.84 -12.10 1.79
N PRO A 181 26.31 -10.95 1.27
CA PRO A 181 27.51 -10.32 1.80
C PRO A 181 27.32 -9.99 3.28
N SER A 182 28.38 -10.18 4.09
CA SER A 182 28.27 -9.97 5.54
C SER A 182 27.82 -8.55 5.88
N ALA A 183 27.07 -8.40 6.97
CA ALA A 183 26.58 -7.10 7.42
C ALA A 183 27.71 -6.07 7.60
N ALA A 184 28.90 -6.53 8.00
CA ALA A 184 30.10 -5.71 8.10
C ALA A 184 30.57 -5.18 6.74
N VAL A 185 30.69 -6.04 5.73
CA VAL A 185 31.08 -5.64 4.36
C VAL A 185 30.08 -4.65 3.78
N MET A 186 28.78 -4.91 3.95
CA MET A 186 27.72 -4.00 3.50
C MET A 186 27.78 -2.65 4.20
N THR A 187 28.05 -2.64 5.50
CA THR A 187 28.20 -1.40 6.28
C THR A 187 29.41 -0.60 5.83
N ILE A 188 30.56 -1.25 5.62
CA ILE A 188 31.78 -0.61 5.12
C ILE A 188 31.52 0.02 3.75
N LEU A 189 30.92 -0.73 2.82
CA LEU A 189 30.69 -0.26 1.46
C LEU A 189 29.71 0.92 1.42
N LYS A 190 28.61 0.86 2.18
CA LYS A 190 27.68 1.99 2.35
C LYS A 190 28.37 3.21 2.96
N THR A 191 29.24 2.99 3.96
CA THR A 191 29.99 4.07 4.61
C THR A 191 30.97 4.73 3.65
N ILE A 192 31.75 3.96 2.90
CA ILE A 192 32.67 4.47 1.87
C ILE A 192 31.90 5.31 0.85
N LEU A 193 30.77 4.81 0.35
CA LEU A 193 29.94 5.52 -0.63
C LEU A 193 29.44 6.86 -0.07
N CYS A 194 28.97 6.88 1.18
CA CYS A 194 28.55 8.11 1.87
C CYS A 194 29.71 9.09 2.09
N VAL A 195 30.89 8.60 2.48
CA VAL A 195 32.10 9.43 2.68
C VAL A 195 32.56 10.04 1.35
N VAL A 196 32.60 9.26 0.27
CA VAL A 196 32.93 9.74 -1.08
C VAL A 196 31.92 10.80 -1.52
N ALA A 197 30.63 10.56 -1.37
CA ALA A 197 29.59 11.53 -1.69
C ALA A 197 29.72 12.82 -0.86
N ALA A 198 29.98 12.70 0.45
CA ALA A 198 30.22 13.84 1.33
C ALA A 198 31.46 14.64 0.89
N ALA A 199 32.55 13.97 0.50
CA ALA A 199 33.75 14.60 -0.01
C ALA A 199 33.46 15.38 -1.31
N PHE A 200 32.70 14.82 -2.24
CA PHE A 200 32.26 15.53 -3.46
C PHE A 200 31.38 16.75 -3.14
N ILE A 201 30.45 16.63 -2.19
CA ILE A 201 29.58 17.74 -1.76
C ILE A 201 30.42 18.85 -1.11
N LEU A 202 31.32 18.51 -0.19
CA LEU A 202 32.21 19.46 0.47
C LEU A 202 33.16 20.13 -0.52
N ALA A 203 33.73 19.37 -1.47
CA ALA A 203 34.56 19.92 -2.54
C ALA A 203 33.77 20.89 -3.43
N ALA A 204 32.53 20.57 -3.79
CA ALA A 204 31.66 21.45 -4.57
C ALA A 204 31.34 22.75 -3.83
N VAL A 205 31.10 22.69 -2.51
CA VAL A 205 30.87 23.87 -1.66
C VAL A 205 32.15 24.70 -1.51
N TYR A 206 33.29 24.07 -1.21
CA TYR A 206 34.58 24.73 -1.02
C TYR A 206 35.13 25.39 -2.29
N LEU A 207 34.95 24.76 -3.45
CA LEU A 207 35.37 25.30 -4.74
C LEU A 207 34.41 26.38 -5.26
N SER A 208 33.18 26.48 -4.72
CA SER A 208 32.20 27.46 -5.19
C SER A 208 32.64 28.93 -5.12
N PRO A 209 33.33 29.43 -4.06
CA PRO A 209 33.90 30.79 -4.09
C PRO A 209 35.15 30.91 -4.97
N LYS A 210 35.88 29.82 -5.23
CA LYS A 210 37.16 29.83 -5.95
C LYS A 210 37.01 29.69 -7.48
N GLN A 211 35.91 29.13 -7.96
CA GLN A 211 35.67 28.82 -9.36
C GLN A 211 34.40 29.52 -9.88
N PRO A 212 34.50 30.59 -10.69
CA PRO A 212 33.32 31.35 -11.13
C PRO A 212 32.36 30.51 -11.99
N LYS A 213 32.86 29.50 -12.71
CA LYS A 213 32.02 28.55 -13.48
C LYS A 213 31.02 27.80 -12.60
N LEU A 214 31.35 27.51 -11.34
CA LEU A 214 30.46 26.82 -10.39
C LEU A 214 29.30 27.70 -9.91
N ASN A 215 29.38 29.01 -10.11
CA ASN A 215 28.31 29.96 -9.84
C ASN A 215 27.43 30.24 -11.08
N ASN A 216 27.74 29.65 -12.23
CA ASN A 216 26.90 29.76 -13.42
C ASN A 216 25.52 29.17 -13.17
N LYS A 217 24.53 29.80 -13.80
CA LYS A 217 23.12 29.50 -13.62
C LYS A 217 22.68 28.38 -14.58
N ILE A 218 22.54 27.15 -14.07
CA ILE A 218 22.07 25.95 -14.78
C ILE A 218 20.56 25.79 -14.57
N THR A 219 19.82 25.34 -15.59
CA THR A 219 18.38 25.08 -15.46
C THR A 219 18.10 23.76 -14.71
N TRP A 220 17.07 23.74 -13.88
CA TRP A 220 16.59 22.50 -13.24
C TRP A 220 16.23 21.40 -14.23
N ARG A 221 15.79 21.77 -15.44
CA ARG A 221 15.54 20.82 -16.53
C ARG A 221 16.78 20.02 -16.87
N PHE A 222 17.94 20.67 -16.96
CA PHE A 222 19.20 19.99 -17.23
C PHE A 222 19.53 18.98 -16.11
N VAL A 223 19.35 19.38 -14.84
CA VAL A 223 19.61 18.50 -13.68
C VAL A 223 18.75 17.24 -13.74
N HIS A 224 17.43 17.39 -13.94
CA HIS A 224 16.53 16.22 -14.05
C HIS A 224 16.81 15.36 -15.27
N TRP A 225 17.21 15.97 -16.38
CA TRP A 225 17.56 15.22 -17.59
C TRP A 225 18.84 14.39 -17.37
N VAL A 226 19.88 14.97 -16.75
CA VAL A 226 21.12 14.26 -16.44
C VAL A 226 20.89 13.13 -15.42
N THR A 227 19.98 13.29 -14.46
CA THR A 227 19.72 12.25 -13.45
C THR A 227 18.72 11.19 -13.92
N ALA A 228 17.48 11.59 -14.19
CA ALA A 228 16.39 10.65 -14.48
C ALA A 228 16.39 10.17 -15.95
N GLY A 229 16.90 10.98 -16.88
CA GLY A 229 16.92 10.65 -18.32
C GLY A 229 17.65 9.34 -18.64
N PRO A 230 18.91 9.15 -18.19
CA PRO A 230 19.63 7.90 -18.40
C PRO A 230 18.94 6.68 -17.78
N LEU A 231 18.42 6.80 -16.54
CA LEU A 231 17.73 5.70 -15.87
C LEU A 231 16.45 5.28 -16.60
N ILE A 232 15.65 6.24 -17.06
CA ILE A 232 14.44 5.97 -17.83
C ILE A 232 14.81 5.32 -19.17
N THR A 233 15.82 5.83 -19.87
CA THR A 233 16.20 5.32 -21.19
C THR A 233 16.78 3.91 -21.11
N VAL A 234 17.74 3.67 -20.21
CA VAL A 234 18.34 2.35 -20.00
C VAL A 234 17.31 1.38 -19.42
N GLY A 235 16.51 1.80 -18.44
CA GLY A 235 15.45 0.98 -17.85
C GLY A 235 14.42 0.54 -18.88
N THR A 236 13.94 1.45 -19.74
CA THR A 236 13.05 1.12 -20.86
C THR A 236 13.71 0.15 -21.84
N ALA A 237 14.97 0.35 -22.20
CA ALA A 237 15.69 -0.55 -23.11
C ALA A 237 15.84 -1.96 -22.52
N VAL A 238 16.18 -2.07 -21.24
CA VAL A 238 16.26 -3.35 -20.51
C VAL A 238 14.90 -4.03 -20.45
N LEU A 239 13.83 -3.31 -20.13
CA LEU A 239 12.48 -3.88 -20.10
C LEU A 239 12.04 -4.39 -21.46
N LEU A 240 12.30 -3.65 -22.55
CA LEU A 240 11.99 -4.09 -23.91
C LEU A 240 12.83 -5.31 -24.30
N TRP A 241 14.10 -5.38 -23.90
CA TRP A 241 14.96 -6.54 -24.13
C TRP A 241 14.46 -7.78 -23.37
N GLU A 242 14.07 -7.64 -22.11
CA GLU A 242 13.52 -8.74 -21.31
C GLU A 242 12.17 -9.24 -21.87
N VAL A 243 11.30 -8.34 -22.36
CA VAL A 243 10.00 -8.71 -22.95
C VAL A 243 10.14 -9.32 -24.34
N TYR A 244 10.84 -8.68 -25.27
CA TYR A 244 10.87 -9.11 -26.68
C TYR A 244 12.11 -9.93 -27.05
N GLY A 245 13.28 -9.60 -26.50
CA GLY A 245 14.54 -10.26 -26.82
C GLY A 245 14.68 -11.61 -26.13
N ARG A 246 14.56 -11.61 -24.80
CA ARG A 246 14.66 -12.82 -23.98
C ARG A 246 13.35 -13.58 -23.79
N ARG A 247 12.21 -12.93 -24.04
CA ARG A 247 10.87 -13.43 -23.68
C ARG A 247 10.80 -13.92 -22.23
N ALA A 248 11.47 -13.20 -21.33
CA ALA A 248 11.65 -13.62 -19.94
C ALA A 248 10.34 -13.76 -19.16
N PHE A 249 9.27 -13.08 -19.58
CA PHE A 249 7.96 -13.13 -18.93
C PHE A 249 6.97 -14.07 -19.62
N GLY A 250 7.40 -14.77 -20.69
CA GLY A 250 6.51 -15.57 -21.53
C GLY A 250 5.34 -14.75 -22.07
N GLY A 251 4.15 -15.36 -22.05
CA GLY A 251 2.89 -14.71 -22.38
C GLY A 251 2.44 -14.88 -23.83
N LYS A 252 1.14 -14.71 -24.04
CA LYS A 252 0.50 -14.78 -25.34
C LYS A 252 0.79 -13.50 -26.15
N PRO A 253 0.50 -13.47 -27.46
CA PRO A 253 0.66 -12.26 -28.27
C PRO A 253 0.01 -11.02 -27.65
N ASP A 254 -1.16 -11.19 -27.02
CA ASP A 254 -1.89 -10.12 -26.33
C ASP A 254 -1.09 -9.55 -25.15
N ASP A 255 -0.44 -10.40 -24.36
CA ASP A 255 0.43 -9.99 -23.24
C ASP A 255 1.58 -9.12 -23.74
N LEU A 256 2.29 -9.59 -24.77
CA LEU A 256 3.43 -8.89 -25.36
C LEU A 256 3.02 -7.52 -25.93
N ILE A 257 1.82 -7.39 -26.49
CA ILE A 257 1.28 -6.12 -26.97
C ILE A 257 1.04 -5.16 -25.81
N VAL A 258 0.36 -5.62 -24.75
CA VAL A 258 0.06 -4.77 -23.57
C VAL A 258 1.33 -4.36 -22.84
N TYR A 259 2.29 -5.28 -22.67
CA TYR A 259 3.60 -5.00 -22.06
C TYR A 259 4.37 -3.95 -22.84
N GLY A 260 4.48 -4.11 -24.16
CA GLY A 260 5.13 -3.14 -25.03
C GLY A 260 4.45 -1.77 -25.01
N LEU A 261 3.12 -1.75 -25.07
CA LEU A 261 2.33 -0.52 -25.00
C LEU A 261 2.54 0.19 -23.65
N GLY A 262 2.52 -0.54 -22.53
CA GLY A 262 2.76 0.00 -21.20
C GLY A 262 4.15 0.61 -21.05
N ILE A 263 5.19 -0.11 -21.50
CA ILE A 263 6.59 0.36 -21.47
C ILE A 263 6.78 1.59 -22.37
N GLY A 264 6.22 1.56 -23.59
CA GLY A 264 6.30 2.65 -24.56
C GLY A 264 5.59 3.92 -24.08
N LEU A 265 4.37 3.78 -23.53
CA LEU A 265 3.62 4.90 -22.96
C LEU A 265 4.33 5.49 -21.73
N PHE A 266 4.91 4.65 -20.87
CA PHE A 266 5.70 5.13 -19.74
C PHE A 266 6.91 5.94 -20.22
N PHE A 267 7.64 5.45 -21.23
CA PHE A 267 8.77 6.17 -21.81
C PHE A 267 8.34 7.50 -22.44
N ALA A 268 7.29 7.50 -23.27
CA ALA A 268 6.77 8.69 -23.92
C ALA A 268 6.27 9.74 -22.91
N PHE A 269 5.54 9.31 -21.88
CA PHE A 269 5.09 10.17 -20.79
C PHE A 269 6.28 10.75 -20.01
N SER A 270 7.25 9.91 -19.64
CA SER A 270 8.43 10.35 -18.88
C SER A 270 9.31 11.31 -19.69
N ALA A 271 9.52 11.04 -20.97
CA ALA A 271 10.20 11.94 -21.90
C ALA A 271 9.44 13.28 -22.00
N TRP A 272 8.12 13.25 -22.17
CA TRP A 272 7.30 14.45 -22.16
C TRP A 272 7.46 15.26 -20.87
N VAL A 273 7.47 14.62 -19.69
CA VAL A 273 7.69 15.29 -18.40
C VAL A 273 9.07 15.94 -18.32
N LEU A 274 10.12 15.27 -18.83
CA LEU A 274 11.50 15.77 -18.80
C LEU A 274 11.74 16.93 -19.78
N PHE A 275 11.11 16.89 -20.96
CA PHE A 275 11.34 17.87 -22.03
C PHE A 275 10.34 19.04 -22.06
N SER A 276 9.21 18.92 -21.36
CA SER A 276 8.21 20.00 -21.35
C SER A 276 8.65 21.23 -20.55
N ARG A 277 8.29 22.42 -21.06
CA ARG A 277 8.53 23.69 -20.35
C ARG A 277 7.52 23.83 -19.21
N ARG A 278 7.99 24.11 -18.00
CA ARG A 278 7.13 24.35 -16.82
C ARG A 278 6.91 25.83 -16.55
N GLY A 279 5.78 26.17 -15.92
CA GLY A 279 5.52 27.51 -15.40
C GLY A 279 6.60 27.97 -14.41
N SER A 280 6.85 29.28 -14.37
CA SER A 280 7.77 29.89 -13.41
C SER A 280 7.09 30.05 -12.05
N LYS A 281 6.89 28.95 -11.29
CA LYS A 281 6.51 29.05 -9.87
C LYS A 281 7.74 29.41 -9.03
N TYR A 282 7.61 30.45 -8.19
CA TYR A 282 8.63 30.85 -7.21
C TYR A 282 8.79 29.73 -6.19
N HIS A 283 10.02 29.29 -5.95
CA HIS A 283 10.35 28.37 -4.88
C HIS A 283 11.34 29.06 -3.95
N PRO A 284 11.05 29.11 -2.64
CA PRO A 284 11.93 29.75 -1.67
C PRO A 284 13.31 29.06 -1.61
N PRO A 285 14.34 29.71 -1.06
CA PRO A 285 15.61 29.10 -0.72
C PRO A 285 15.42 27.87 0.17
N PHE A 286 16.40 26.94 0.16
CA PHE A 286 16.33 25.68 0.90
C PHE A 286 16.13 25.86 2.42
N GLU A 287 16.70 26.91 2.99
CA GLU A 287 16.57 27.26 4.41
C GLU A 287 15.15 27.73 4.77
N GLU A 288 14.52 28.54 3.93
CA GLU A 288 13.13 29.00 4.08
C GLU A 288 12.14 27.85 3.81
N MET A 289 12.50 26.89 2.94
CA MET A 289 11.76 25.65 2.72
C MET A 289 11.77 24.75 3.96
N LEU A 290 12.89 24.64 4.69
CA LEU A 290 12.99 23.85 5.92
C LEU A 290 12.28 24.51 7.12
N THR A 291 12.31 25.84 7.21
CA THR A 291 11.79 26.58 8.36
C THR A 291 10.31 26.95 8.24
N GLU A 292 9.85 27.44 7.08
CA GLU A 292 8.45 27.85 6.89
C GLU A 292 7.55 26.72 6.37
N GLN A 293 8.07 25.92 5.43
CA GLN A 293 7.33 24.80 4.81
C GLN A 293 7.64 23.44 5.45
N GLY A 294 8.69 23.32 6.26
CA GLY A 294 9.09 22.06 6.89
C GLY A 294 7.99 21.47 7.77
N MET A 295 7.26 22.32 8.52
CA MET A 295 6.11 21.87 9.31
C MET A 295 4.94 21.37 8.46
N ASP A 296 4.71 21.98 7.29
CA ASP A 296 3.65 21.55 6.38
C ASP A 296 3.99 20.16 5.80
N TRP A 297 5.25 19.93 5.45
CA TRP A 297 5.74 18.62 5.00
C TRP A 297 5.72 17.57 6.12
N LEU A 298 6.09 17.94 7.35
CA LEU A 298 5.99 17.04 8.50
C LEU A 298 4.54 16.68 8.83
N GLN A 299 3.61 17.63 8.67
CA GLN A 299 2.17 17.36 8.82
C GLN A 299 1.66 16.43 7.71
N ALA A 300 2.08 16.65 6.46
CA ALA A 300 1.75 15.73 5.36
C ALA A 300 2.32 14.32 5.60
N ALA A 301 3.57 14.22 6.09
CA ALA A 301 4.18 12.95 6.47
C ALA A 301 3.45 12.28 7.65
N ALA A 302 3.00 13.05 8.64
CA ALA A 302 2.22 12.54 9.75
C ALA A 302 0.87 11.97 9.28
N PHE A 303 0.16 12.67 8.39
CA PHE A 303 -1.04 12.12 7.75
C PHE A 303 -0.73 10.84 6.97
N ALA A 304 0.36 10.82 6.20
CA ALA A 304 0.78 9.63 5.46
C ALA A 304 1.09 8.44 6.39
N GLY A 305 1.70 8.70 7.55
CA GLY A 305 2.00 7.71 8.58
C GLY A 305 0.75 7.16 9.28
N VAL A 306 -0.24 8.01 9.57
CA VAL A 306 -1.54 7.53 10.09
C VAL A 306 -2.19 6.56 9.11
N LEU A 307 -2.19 6.89 7.81
CA LEU A 307 -2.73 6.01 6.78
C LEU A 307 -1.92 4.71 6.65
N LEU A 308 -0.60 4.75 6.83
CA LEU A 308 0.25 3.56 6.84
C LEU A 308 -0.11 2.63 8.01
N GLY A 309 -0.23 3.15 9.23
CA GLY A 309 -0.70 2.38 10.37
C GLY A 309 -2.12 1.82 10.15
N GLY A 310 -2.98 2.56 9.45
CA GLY A 310 -4.30 2.07 9.03
C GLY A 310 -4.22 0.92 8.02
N ILE A 311 -3.28 0.97 7.08
CA ILE A 311 -3.01 -0.14 6.14
C ILE A 311 -2.54 -1.38 6.91
N HIS A 312 -1.62 -1.23 7.86
CA HIS A 312 -1.18 -2.36 8.70
C HIS A 312 -2.32 -2.93 9.54
N TYR A 313 -3.18 -2.07 10.09
CA TYR A 313 -4.32 -2.51 10.90
C TYR A 313 -5.32 -3.33 10.08
N MET A 314 -5.65 -2.86 8.88
CA MET A 314 -6.58 -3.57 7.99
C MET A 314 -6.01 -4.85 7.39
N ASN A 315 -4.69 -5.03 7.47
CA ASN A 315 -4.02 -6.26 7.05
C ASN A 315 -3.73 -7.23 8.18
N ALA A 316 -3.97 -6.84 9.42
CA ALA A 316 -3.66 -7.66 10.58
C ALA A 316 -4.70 -8.76 10.76
N LEU A 317 -4.24 -10.01 10.72
CA LEU A 317 -5.07 -11.21 10.89
C LEU A 317 -5.26 -11.57 12.37
N TYR A 318 -4.29 -11.20 13.19
CA TYR A 318 -4.28 -11.52 14.62
C TYR A 318 -4.37 -10.27 15.50
N GLN A 319 -4.90 -10.46 16.71
CA GLN A 319 -5.07 -9.37 17.68
C GLN A 319 -3.75 -8.69 18.05
N ASN A 320 -2.63 -9.40 18.10
CA ASN A 320 -1.30 -8.85 18.38
C ASN A 320 -0.82 -7.90 17.27
N GLN A 321 -1.03 -8.26 16.01
CA GLN A 321 -0.74 -7.43 14.84
C GLN A 321 -1.65 -6.19 14.83
N GLN A 322 -2.96 -6.35 15.08
CA GLN A 322 -3.90 -5.25 15.21
C GLN A 322 -3.49 -4.29 16.32
N ASN A 323 -3.10 -4.81 17.48
CA ASN A 323 -2.63 -4.04 18.63
C ASN A 323 -1.35 -3.24 18.32
N LEU A 324 -0.42 -3.77 17.53
CA LEU A 324 0.79 -3.07 17.09
C LEU A 324 0.43 -1.94 16.12
N ALA A 325 -0.33 -2.24 15.07
CA ALA A 325 -0.76 -1.27 14.07
C ALA A 325 -1.61 -0.14 14.68
N TYR A 326 -2.43 -0.47 15.68
CA TYR A 326 -3.21 0.50 16.44
C TYR A 326 -2.32 1.52 17.16
N ARG A 327 -1.23 1.06 17.81
CA ARG A 327 -0.23 1.93 18.46
C ARG A 327 0.53 2.78 17.44
N GLU A 328 0.79 2.25 16.26
CA GLU A 328 1.39 3.01 15.16
C GLU A 328 0.48 4.17 14.73
N VAL A 329 -0.82 3.91 14.52
CA VAL A 329 -1.83 4.96 14.22
C VAL A 329 -1.84 6.02 15.32
N LEU A 330 -1.87 5.63 16.59
CA LEU A 330 -1.85 6.56 17.72
C LEU A 330 -0.57 7.41 17.77
N SER A 331 0.59 6.80 17.50
CA SER A 331 1.87 7.48 17.48
C SER A 331 1.91 8.56 16.39
N TRP A 332 1.47 8.23 15.18
CA TRP A 332 1.39 9.18 14.07
C TRP A 332 0.32 10.24 14.29
N ALA A 333 -0.82 9.90 14.91
CA ALA A 333 -1.86 10.86 15.25
C ALA A 333 -1.40 11.85 16.33
N ALA A 334 -0.66 11.38 17.34
CA ALA A 334 -0.05 12.25 18.34
C ALA A 334 1.01 13.17 17.70
N PHE A 335 1.85 12.64 16.82
CA PHE A 335 2.80 13.45 16.06
C PHE A 335 2.10 14.49 15.17
N LEU A 336 1.00 14.12 14.51
CA LEU A 336 0.15 15.02 13.73
C LEU A 336 -0.35 16.20 14.58
N ILE A 337 -0.84 15.95 15.80
CA ILE A 337 -1.28 17.00 16.72
C ILE A 337 -0.13 17.96 17.06
N LEU A 338 1.08 17.42 17.29
CA LEU A 338 2.27 18.23 17.58
C LEU A 338 2.69 19.12 16.41
N THR A 339 2.41 18.74 15.16
CA THR A 339 2.66 19.62 13.99
C THR A 339 1.81 20.90 13.99
N MET A 340 0.72 20.94 14.77
CA MET A 340 -0.12 22.13 14.97
C MET A 340 0.40 23.06 16.08
N VAL A 341 1.55 22.73 16.68
CA VAL A 341 2.26 23.57 17.64
C VAL A 341 3.29 24.42 16.91
N SER A 342 3.40 25.71 17.26
CA SER A 342 4.37 26.58 16.60
C SER A 342 5.81 26.10 16.85
N PRO A 343 6.68 26.04 15.82
CA PRO A 343 8.08 25.62 15.98
C PRO A 343 8.83 26.41 17.03
N ALA A 344 8.58 27.73 17.12
CA ALA A 344 9.19 28.60 18.11
C ALA A 344 8.90 28.17 19.56
N VAL A 345 7.73 27.56 19.82
CA VAL A 345 7.38 27.05 21.14
C VAL A 345 8.05 25.69 21.38
N LEU A 346 8.00 24.80 20.38
CA LEU A 346 8.56 23.44 20.47
C LEU A 346 10.09 23.45 20.66
N PHE A 347 10.79 24.31 19.92
CA PHE A 347 12.26 24.45 19.94
C PHE A 347 12.76 25.56 20.90
N SER A 348 11.88 26.14 21.71
CA SER A 348 12.31 27.07 22.77
C SER A 348 13.03 26.34 23.91
N LYS A 349 13.78 27.05 24.76
CA LYS A 349 14.34 26.47 26.01
C LYS A 349 13.26 25.79 26.88
N LYS A 350 12.04 26.35 26.93
CA LYS A 350 10.91 25.75 27.67
C LYS A 350 10.37 24.51 26.95
N GLY A 351 10.32 24.52 25.62
CA GLY A 351 9.97 23.37 24.79
C GLY A 351 10.96 22.22 24.94
N GLY A 352 12.27 22.51 24.90
CA GLY A 352 13.33 21.54 25.13
C GLY A 352 13.25 20.88 26.52
N ARG A 353 12.91 21.64 27.58
CA ARG A 353 12.66 21.06 28.92
C ARG A 353 11.46 20.11 28.92
N ARG A 354 10.36 20.47 28.25
CA ARG A 354 9.18 19.59 28.13
C ARG A 354 9.50 18.32 27.35
N ALA A 355 10.27 18.44 26.26
CA ALA A 355 10.74 17.30 25.48
C ALA A 355 11.64 16.38 26.32
N LEU A 356 12.54 16.93 27.13
CA LEU A 356 13.35 16.14 28.06
C LEU A 356 12.48 15.39 29.09
N ILE A 357 11.48 16.05 29.69
CA ILE A 357 10.55 15.40 30.62
C ILE A 357 9.78 14.28 29.92
N GLY A 358 9.27 14.53 28.72
CA GLY A 358 8.60 13.50 27.93
C GLY A 358 9.53 12.34 27.62
N LEU A 359 10.80 12.60 27.28
CA LEU A 359 11.77 11.57 26.91
C LEU A 359 12.12 10.70 28.11
N ILE A 360 12.27 11.32 29.29
CA ILE A 360 12.44 10.59 30.55
C ILE A 360 11.19 9.76 30.85
N ALA A 361 9.98 10.31 30.72
CA ALA A 361 8.74 9.57 30.97
C ALA A 361 8.56 8.37 30.00
N GLY A 362 8.79 8.58 28.71
CA GLY A 362 8.74 7.51 27.70
C GLY A 362 9.85 6.48 27.89
N GLY A 363 11.05 6.90 28.27
CA GLY A 363 12.17 6.01 28.59
C GLY A 363 11.91 5.17 29.84
N ILE A 364 11.36 5.77 30.90
CA ILE A 364 10.93 5.04 32.10
C ILE A 364 9.85 4.01 31.73
N TRP A 365 8.83 4.40 30.94
CA TRP A 365 7.81 3.46 30.48
C TRP A 365 8.43 2.28 29.72
N TYR A 366 9.30 2.58 28.76
CA TYR A 366 10.00 1.56 27.96
C TYR A 366 10.81 0.60 28.84
N VAL A 367 11.60 1.12 29.79
CA VAL A 367 12.42 0.31 30.69
C VAL A 367 11.55 -0.53 31.62
N VAL A 368 10.51 0.06 32.22
CA VAL A 368 9.60 -0.67 33.12
C VAL A 368 8.92 -1.81 32.38
N GLN A 369 8.35 -1.56 31.20
CA GLN A 369 7.69 -2.60 30.40
C GLN A 369 8.67 -3.67 29.89
N SER A 370 9.87 -3.27 29.49
CA SER A 370 10.90 -4.22 29.05
C SER A 370 11.38 -5.13 30.19
N LEU A 371 11.41 -4.62 31.42
CA LEU A 371 11.78 -5.41 32.60
C LEU A 371 10.65 -6.34 33.06
N THR A 372 9.39 -5.89 33.02
CA THR A 372 8.24 -6.72 33.41
C THR A 372 7.98 -7.87 32.43
N GLN A 373 8.32 -7.68 31.15
CA GLN A 373 8.07 -8.66 30.08
C GLN A 373 9.36 -9.25 29.51
N LYS A 374 10.45 -9.28 30.29
CA LYS A 374 11.80 -9.65 29.82
C LYS A 374 11.84 -11.02 29.12
N GLU A 375 11.17 -12.03 29.68
CA GLU A 375 11.12 -13.39 29.13
C GLU A 375 10.36 -13.43 27.80
N ALA A 376 9.21 -12.73 27.72
CA ALA A 376 8.42 -12.63 26.49
C ALA A 376 9.10 -11.80 25.40
N LEU A 377 9.96 -10.84 25.77
CA LEU A 377 10.70 -10.00 24.82
C LEU A 377 11.82 -10.78 24.11
N GLN A 378 12.36 -11.83 24.74
CA GLN A 378 13.41 -12.67 24.15
C GLN A 378 12.85 -13.56 23.02
N THR A 379 11.56 -13.89 23.08
CA THR A 379 10.89 -14.77 22.12
C THR A 379 10.02 -14.01 21.11
N ASN A 380 9.65 -12.75 21.38
CA ASN A 380 8.70 -12.01 20.56
C ASN A 380 9.20 -10.63 20.14
N GLU A 381 9.75 -10.53 18.92
CA GLU A 381 10.25 -9.26 18.35
C GLU A 381 9.14 -8.20 18.20
N LEU A 382 7.89 -8.61 17.92
CA LEU A 382 6.75 -7.69 17.79
C LEU A 382 6.45 -6.98 19.11
N LEU A 383 6.64 -7.66 20.25
CA LEU A 383 6.45 -7.08 21.58
C LEU A 383 7.43 -5.94 21.84
N GLY A 384 8.70 -6.08 21.43
CA GLY A 384 9.70 -5.01 21.53
C GLY A 384 9.30 -3.77 20.75
N LYS A 385 8.75 -3.94 19.53
CA LYS A 385 8.20 -2.83 18.72
C LYS A 385 6.99 -2.18 19.39
N GLN A 386 6.10 -2.98 19.99
CA GLN A 386 4.94 -2.45 20.72
C GLN A 386 5.36 -1.57 21.90
N ILE A 387 6.28 -2.05 22.76
CA ILE A 387 6.76 -1.32 23.94
C ILE A 387 7.46 -0.01 23.52
N PHE A 388 8.22 -0.04 22.42
CA PHE A 388 8.82 1.16 21.85
C PHE A 388 7.78 2.20 21.42
N LEU A 389 6.74 1.79 20.68
CA LEU A 389 5.67 2.69 20.27
C LEU A 389 4.89 3.23 21.46
N GLU A 390 4.65 2.45 22.51
CA GLU A 390 4.03 2.95 23.74
C GLU A 390 4.87 4.02 24.42
N GLY A 391 6.19 3.80 24.55
CA GLY A 391 7.11 4.81 25.07
C GLY A 391 7.09 6.10 24.24
N LEU A 392 6.97 5.97 22.92
CA LEU A 392 6.84 7.10 22.00
C LEU A 392 5.49 7.83 22.17
N ILE A 393 4.39 7.11 22.36
CA ILE A 393 3.07 7.68 22.65
C ILE A 393 3.13 8.45 23.97
N VAL A 394 3.73 7.89 25.03
CA VAL A 394 3.90 8.59 26.32
C VAL A 394 4.70 9.88 26.14
N PHE A 395 5.81 9.82 25.39
CA PHE A 395 6.61 11.01 25.05
C PHE A 395 5.76 12.10 24.39
N PHE A 396 5.02 11.77 23.34
CA PHE A 396 4.17 12.73 22.64
C PHE A 396 3.01 13.22 23.50
N PHE A 397 2.40 12.34 24.30
CA PHE A 397 1.25 12.70 25.14
C PHE A 397 1.64 13.71 26.23
N VAL A 398 2.81 13.55 26.87
CA VAL A 398 3.34 14.54 27.83
C VAL A 398 3.53 15.91 27.15
N LEU A 399 4.05 15.93 25.93
CA LEU A 399 4.20 17.17 25.16
C LEU A 399 2.86 17.82 24.82
N ILE A 400 1.89 17.03 24.37
CA ILE A 400 0.54 17.49 24.04
C ILE A 400 -0.14 18.08 25.28
N LEU A 401 -0.09 17.38 26.42
CA LEU A 401 -0.68 17.87 27.68
C LEU A 401 -0.02 19.15 28.18
N ALA A 402 1.32 19.21 28.14
CA ALA A 402 2.06 20.39 28.57
C ALA A 402 1.72 21.62 27.69
N GLU A 403 1.52 21.40 26.39
CA GLU A 403 1.14 22.45 25.46
C GLU A 403 -0.34 22.84 25.61
N LEU A 404 -1.23 21.87 25.80
CA LEU A 404 -2.64 22.12 26.11
C LEU A 404 -2.77 22.99 27.38
N ALA A 405 -2.07 22.62 28.45
CA ALA A 405 -2.03 23.40 29.69
C ALA A 405 -1.42 24.80 29.49
N ALA A 406 -0.45 24.96 28.59
CA ALA A 406 0.09 26.27 28.25
C ALA A 406 -0.94 27.14 27.50
N ARG A 407 -1.68 26.57 26.55
CA ARG A 407 -2.76 27.26 25.81
C ARG A 407 -3.94 27.63 26.70
N ILE A 408 -4.32 26.75 27.62
CA ILE A 408 -5.35 27.03 28.65
C ILE A 408 -4.92 28.24 29.50
N ARG A 409 -3.70 28.20 30.06
CA ARG A 409 -3.17 29.30 30.89
C ARG A 409 -3.05 30.62 30.12
N ALA A 410 -2.68 30.54 28.84
CA ALA A 410 -2.57 31.72 27.97
C ALA A 410 -3.94 32.20 27.42
N LYS A 411 -5.05 31.51 27.70
CA LYS A 411 -6.38 31.75 27.11
C LYS A 411 -6.37 31.77 25.56
N LYS A 412 -5.50 30.94 24.95
CA LYS A 412 -5.31 30.81 23.49
C LYS A 412 -5.76 29.44 22.95
N LEU A 413 -6.75 28.82 23.59
CA LEU A 413 -7.36 27.57 23.11
C LEU A 413 -8.05 27.73 21.75
N VAL A 414 -8.62 28.92 21.51
CA VAL A 414 -9.39 29.22 20.31
C VAL A 414 -8.84 30.49 19.70
N GLU A 415 -8.38 30.38 18.45
CA GLU A 415 -8.00 31.52 17.62
C GLU A 415 -9.03 31.72 16.52
N GLY A 416 -9.79 32.82 16.56
CA GLY A 416 -10.80 33.16 15.55
C GLY A 416 -12.22 32.68 15.86
N SER A 417 -13.03 32.47 14.82
CA SER A 417 -14.46 32.13 14.97
C SER A 417 -14.70 30.64 15.16
N VAL A 418 -15.64 30.31 16.06
CA VAL A 418 -16.12 28.95 16.31
C VAL A 418 -17.61 28.86 16.04
N ASN A 419 -18.01 27.85 15.28
CA ASN A 419 -19.39 27.41 15.15
C ASN A 419 -19.76 26.58 16.38
N ARG A 420 -20.24 27.25 17.41
CA ARG A 420 -20.56 26.64 18.72
C ARG A 420 -21.58 25.51 18.59
N VAL A 421 -22.58 25.67 17.74
CA VAL A 421 -23.63 24.67 17.51
C VAL A 421 -23.03 23.41 16.91
N TYR A 422 -22.31 23.53 15.79
CA TYR A 422 -21.69 22.38 15.14
C TYR A 422 -20.67 21.68 16.05
N THR A 423 -19.87 22.48 16.77
CA THR A 423 -18.88 21.95 17.72
C THR A 423 -19.56 21.17 18.85
N ALA A 424 -20.64 21.72 19.44
CA ALA A 424 -21.39 21.02 20.49
C ALA A 424 -22.02 19.71 19.99
N VAL A 425 -22.56 19.71 18.76
CA VAL A 425 -23.13 18.50 18.13
C VAL A 425 -22.03 17.45 17.89
N LEU A 426 -20.87 17.84 17.38
CA LEU A 426 -19.74 16.93 17.18
C LEU A 426 -19.23 16.30 18.49
N PHE A 427 -19.04 17.11 19.53
CA PHE A 427 -18.63 16.57 20.85
C PHE A 427 -19.75 15.76 21.51
N GLY A 428 -21.02 16.11 21.27
CA GLY A 428 -22.17 15.31 21.68
C GLY A 428 -22.18 13.93 21.04
N PHE A 429 -21.91 13.85 19.73
CA PHE A 429 -21.73 12.57 19.02
C PHE A 429 -20.62 11.72 19.65
N MET A 430 -19.45 12.32 19.90
CA MET A 430 -18.32 11.61 20.52
C MET A 430 -18.64 11.14 21.94
N ALA A 431 -19.37 11.94 22.73
CA ALA A 431 -19.82 11.54 24.06
C ALA A 431 -20.80 10.36 23.99
N LEU A 432 -21.76 10.38 23.05
CA LEU A 432 -22.70 9.28 22.84
C LEU A 432 -22.00 7.98 22.46
N LEU A 433 -21.00 8.02 21.58
CA LEU A 433 -20.19 6.83 21.24
C LEU A 433 -19.47 6.23 22.45
N VAL A 434 -19.01 7.06 23.39
CA VAL A 434 -18.35 6.61 24.62
C VAL A 434 -19.34 6.05 25.63
N ILE A 435 -20.52 6.68 25.77
CA ILE A 435 -21.58 6.23 26.67
C ILE A 435 -22.13 4.88 26.21
N PHE A 436 -22.46 4.75 24.92
CA PHE A 436 -22.99 3.53 24.31
C PHE A 436 -21.88 2.69 23.66
N ARG A 437 -20.70 2.61 24.29
CA ARG A 437 -19.55 1.88 23.72
C ARG A 437 -19.70 0.36 23.77
N ASN A 438 -20.58 -0.15 24.64
CA ASN A 438 -20.85 -1.59 24.84
C ASN A 438 -19.56 -2.43 24.82
N THR A 439 -18.75 -2.27 25.87
CA THR A 439 -17.41 -2.89 26.11
C THR A 439 -16.27 -2.49 25.17
N ARG A 440 -16.52 -1.90 24.00
CA ARG A 440 -15.47 -1.51 23.04
C ARG A 440 -14.61 -0.36 23.56
N LEU A 441 -13.29 -0.45 23.36
CA LEU A 441 -12.34 0.59 23.78
C LEU A 441 -12.02 1.61 22.69
N TRP A 442 -12.10 1.23 21.41
CA TRP A 442 -11.82 2.12 20.26
C TRP A 442 -12.63 3.43 20.27
N PRO A 443 -13.90 3.50 20.74
CA PRO A 443 -14.64 4.76 20.80
C PRO A 443 -14.02 5.79 21.75
N ILE A 444 -13.43 5.35 22.87
CA ILE A 444 -12.75 6.25 23.82
C ILE A 444 -11.51 6.84 23.17
N TYR A 445 -10.71 6.00 22.54
CA TYR A 445 -9.49 6.46 21.88
C TYR A 445 -9.80 7.41 20.73
N LEU A 446 -10.80 7.09 19.89
CA LEU A 446 -11.31 8.00 18.87
C LEU A 446 -11.72 9.33 19.51
N ALA A 447 -12.50 9.29 20.60
CA ALA A 447 -12.96 10.48 21.28
C ALA A 447 -11.78 11.35 21.78
N VAL A 448 -10.79 10.76 22.46
CA VAL A 448 -9.63 11.48 23.01
C VAL A 448 -8.75 12.06 21.90
N VAL A 449 -8.39 11.25 20.90
CA VAL A 449 -7.48 11.67 19.82
C VAL A 449 -8.11 12.78 18.99
N PHE A 450 -9.36 12.60 18.53
CA PHE A 450 -10.02 13.62 17.73
C PHE A 450 -10.40 14.86 18.55
N ALA A 451 -10.74 14.72 19.84
CA ALA A 451 -10.98 15.88 20.71
C ALA A 451 -9.73 16.76 20.82
N LEU A 452 -8.58 16.14 21.07
CA LEU A 452 -7.29 16.85 21.12
C LEU A 452 -6.96 17.47 19.77
N TYR A 453 -7.08 16.71 18.67
CA TYR A 453 -6.86 17.21 17.32
C TYR A 453 -7.75 18.44 17.00
N TYR A 454 -9.04 18.38 17.33
CA TYR A 454 -9.98 19.47 17.14
C TYR A 454 -9.65 20.71 17.98
N VAL A 455 -9.31 20.53 19.26
CA VAL A 455 -8.90 21.64 20.14
C VAL A 455 -7.61 22.29 19.64
N PHE A 456 -6.61 21.50 19.24
CA PHE A 456 -5.36 22.01 18.69
C PHE A 456 -5.58 22.73 17.36
N TYR A 457 -6.44 22.20 16.48
CA TYR A 457 -6.86 22.86 15.26
C TYR A 457 -7.51 24.22 15.54
N LEU A 458 -8.44 24.31 16.51
CA LEU A 458 -9.12 25.55 16.85
C LEU A 458 -8.17 26.65 17.34
N GLY A 459 -7.09 26.29 18.02
CA GLY A 459 -6.03 27.20 18.47
C GLY A 459 -4.83 27.32 17.51
N TRP A 460 -4.96 26.86 16.26
CA TRP A 460 -3.87 26.90 15.28
C TRP A 460 -4.02 28.09 14.33
N ASN A 461 -2.95 28.86 14.11
CA ASN A 461 -2.98 30.02 13.20
C ASN A 461 -2.98 29.65 11.70
N LYS A 462 -2.43 28.48 11.32
CA LYS A 462 -2.28 28.05 9.91
C LYS A 462 -3.42 27.14 9.42
N LYS A 463 -4.67 27.33 9.89
CA LYS A 463 -5.85 26.48 9.55
C LYS A 463 -6.02 26.22 8.06
N LYS A 464 -5.73 27.21 7.20
CA LYS A 464 -5.84 27.12 5.74
C LYS A 464 -4.86 26.12 5.10
N HIS A 465 -3.81 25.74 5.80
CA HIS A 465 -2.84 24.76 5.30
C HIS A 465 -3.32 23.32 5.50
N LEU A 466 -4.25 23.08 6.42
CA LEU A 466 -4.69 21.73 6.79
C LEU A 466 -5.12 20.89 5.59
N LEU A 467 -6.01 21.43 4.74
CA LEU A 467 -6.58 20.69 3.62
C LEU A 467 -5.53 20.37 2.55
N ASN A 468 -4.62 21.30 2.27
CA ASN A 468 -3.50 21.06 1.36
C ASN A 468 -2.50 20.04 1.96
N ASN A 469 -2.19 20.12 3.25
CA ASN A 469 -1.28 19.21 3.92
C ASN A 469 -1.84 17.78 4.00
N PHE A 470 -3.14 17.65 4.30
CA PHE A 470 -3.87 16.38 4.23
C PHE A 470 -3.86 15.81 2.80
N CYS A 471 -4.18 16.63 1.79
CA CYS A 471 -4.10 16.23 0.38
C CYS A 471 -2.70 15.72 0.00
N ASN A 472 -1.65 16.44 0.40
CA ASN A 472 -0.27 16.02 0.12
C ASN A 472 0.10 14.75 0.90
N GLY A 473 -0.41 14.56 2.12
CA GLY A 473 -0.18 13.36 2.93
C GLY A 473 -0.81 12.10 2.33
N VAL A 474 -2.06 12.17 1.88
CA VAL A 474 -2.71 11.06 1.16
C VAL A 474 -1.96 10.74 -0.13
N MET A 475 -1.57 11.75 -0.90
CA MET A 475 -0.80 11.56 -2.13
C MET A 475 0.59 10.93 -1.86
N LEU A 476 1.25 11.33 -0.78
CA LEU A 476 2.54 10.76 -0.38
C LEU A 476 2.39 9.28 0.01
N ASN A 477 1.41 8.96 0.85
CA ASN A 477 1.11 7.58 1.24
C ASN A 477 0.82 6.72 0.00
N PHE A 478 -0.03 7.20 -0.91
CA PHE A 478 -0.35 6.50 -2.14
C PHE A 478 0.87 6.30 -3.06
N ALA A 479 1.70 7.32 -3.24
CA ALA A 479 2.90 7.21 -4.05
C ALA A 479 3.88 6.14 -3.49
N LEU A 480 4.04 6.09 -2.16
CA LEU A 480 4.85 5.08 -1.50
C LEU A 480 4.23 3.68 -1.63
N ALA A 481 2.90 3.57 -1.50
CA ALA A 481 2.17 2.32 -1.69
C ALA A 481 2.30 1.80 -3.13
N VAL A 482 2.28 2.66 -4.14
CA VAL A 482 2.53 2.29 -5.55
C VAL A 482 3.96 1.76 -5.74
N VAL A 483 4.95 2.42 -5.14
CA VAL A 483 6.35 1.94 -5.21
C VAL A 483 6.48 0.57 -4.54
N PHE A 484 5.87 0.38 -3.36
CA PHE A 484 5.83 -0.92 -2.69
C PHE A 484 5.15 -1.98 -3.55
N ALA A 485 4.02 -1.65 -4.17
CA ALA A 485 3.28 -2.59 -5.00
C ALA A 485 4.04 -2.99 -6.27
N PHE A 486 4.67 -2.04 -6.97
CA PHE A 486 5.53 -2.32 -8.11
C PHE A 486 6.81 -3.08 -7.74
N ALA A 487 7.26 -3.03 -6.49
CA ALA A 487 8.38 -3.82 -6.03
C ALA A 487 7.96 -5.23 -5.59
N ARG A 488 6.89 -5.36 -4.80
CA ARG A 488 6.63 -6.59 -4.03
C ARG A 488 5.24 -7.19 -4.21
N ARG A 489 4.32 -6.58 -4.96
CA ARG A 489 2.92 -7.08 -5.08
C ARG A 489 2.62 -7.47 -6.54
N PRO A 490 3.01 -8.69 -6.96
CA PRO A 490 2.72 -9.19 -8.31
C PRO A 490 1.21 -9.35 -8.51
N PHE A 491 0.75 -9.21 -9.76
CA PHE A 491 -0.62 -9.56 -10.13
C PHE A 491 -0.73 -11.07 -10.33
N ARG A 492 -1.44 -11.74 -9.42
CA ARG A 492 -1.62 -13.21 -9.36
C ARG A 492 -2.83 -13.63 -10.20
N ALA A 493 -2.79 -14.83 -10.78
CA ALA A 493 -3.91 -15.41 -11.53
C ALA A 493 -4.84 -16.22 -10.61
N TRP A 494 -4.28 -17.13 -9.80
CA TRP A 494 -5.05 -18.20 -9.14
C TRP A 494 -5.45 -17.87 -7.69
N VAL A 495 -4.56 -17.35 -6.84
CA VAL A 495 -4.93 -17.03 -5.44
C VAL A 495 -6.01 -15.93 -5.36
N TYR A 496 -5.83 -14.87 -6.16
CA TYR A 496 -6.81 -13.80 -6.32
C TYR A 496 -6.90 -13.42 -7.80
N SER A 497 -8.05 -13.67 -8.42
CA SER A 497 -8.33 -13.19 -9.80
C SER A 497 -8.51 -11.66 -9.89
N ARG A 498 -8.42 -10.96 -8.76
CA ARG A 498 -8.60 -9.52 -8.59
C ARG A 498 -7.36 -8.93 -7.95
N TYR A 499 -6.90 -7.76 -8.40
CA TYR A 499 -5.72 -7.14 -7.82
C TYR A 499 -6.05 -6.48 -6.46
N ASN A 500 -5.37 -6.92 -5.39
CA ASN A 500 -5.58 -6.48 -4.01
C ASN A 500 -4.54 -5.44 -3.52
N PHE A 501 -3.65 -4.97 -4.40
CA PHE A 501 -2.71 -3.88 -4.12
C PHE A 501 -1.90 -4.08 -2.83
N VAL A 502 -2.01 -3.17 -1.84
CA VAL A 502 -1.30 -3.23 -0.55
C VAL A 502 -2.15 -3.85 0.56
N PHE A 503 -3.26 -4.49 0.22
CA PHE A 503 -4.10 -5.20 1.16
C PHE A 503 -4.24 -6.66 0.75
N HIS A 504 -4.56 -7.53 1.70
CA HIS A 504 -4.96 -8.91 1.36
C HIS A 504 -6.38 -8.97 0.80
N THR A 505 -7.25 -7.99 1.12
CA THR A 505 -8.64 -7.92 0.60
C THR A 505 -8.85 -6.83 -0.46
N VAL A 506 -9.68 -7.13 -1.46
CA VAL A 506 -10.01 -6.20 -2.55
C VAL A 506 -11.00 -5.11 -2.14
N THR A 507 -11.87 -5.39 -1.16
CA THR A 507 -12.88 -4.42 -0.71
C THR A 507 -12.24 -3.26 0.05
N ILE A 508 -11.29 -3.55 0.94
CA ILE A 508 -10.52 -2.50 1.62
C ILE A 508 -9.65 -1.74 0.61
N THR A 509 -9.06 -2.43 -0.36
CA THR A 509 -8.32 -1.78 -1.46
C THR A 509 -9.19 -0.76 -2.19
N ALA A 510 -10.43 -1.13 -2.55
CA ALA A 510 -11.36 -0.25 -3.23
C ALA A 510 -11.72 0.99 -2.40
N THR A 511 -11.93 0.83 -1.10
CA THR A 511 -12.27 1.95 -0.19
C THR A 511 -11.08 2.89 0.02
N TYR A 512 -9.86 2.36 0.14
CA TYR A 512 -8.63 3.14 0.18
C TYR A 512 -8.40 3.91 -1.13
N LEU A 513 -8.57 3.27 -2.29
CA LEU A 513 -8.46 3.94 -3.59
C LEU A 513 -9.54 4.99 -3.80
N THR A 514 -10.73 4.81 -3.21
CA THR A 514 -11.80 5.82 -3.20
C THR A 514 -11.31 7.09 -2.48
N LEU A 515 -10.69 6.97 -1.30
CA LEU A 515 -10.07 8.11 -0.60
C LEU A 515 -9.03 8.82 -1.47
N VAL A 516 -8.12 8.05 -2.09
CA VAL A 516 -7.07 8.58 -2.96
C VAL A 516 -7.68 9.34 -4.14
N LEU A 517 -8.73 8.79 -4.77
CA LEU A 517 -9.42 9.41 -5.91
C LEU A 517 -10.22 10.64 -5.51
N CYS A 518 -10.81 10.69 -4.31
CA CYS A 518 -11.40 11.92 -3.77
C CYS A 518 -10.36 13.06 -3.73
N VAL A 519 -9.18 12.78 -3.16
CA VAL A 519 -8.09 13.76 -3.02
C VAL A 519 -7.54 14.18 -4.39
N LEU A 520 -7.27 13.21 -5.27
CA LEU A 520 -6.69 13.49 -6.59
C LEU A 520 -7.67 14.22 -7.52
N THR A 521 -8.97 13.93 -7.43
CA THR A 521 -10.01 14.67 -8.16
C THR A 521 -10.05 16.13 -7.73
N VAL A 522 -10.02 16.41 -6.42
CA VAL A 522 -9.96 17.80 -5.93
C VAL A 522 -8.65 18.47 -6.37
N ARG A 523 -7.49 17.80 -6.25
CA ARG A 523 -6.20 18.32 -6.70
C ARG A 523 -6.18 18.63 -8.20
N LEU A 524 -6.83 17.79 -9.01
CA LEU A 524 -7.01 17.98 -10.44
C LEU A 524 -7.83 19.25 -10.72
N PHE A 525 -8.97 19.44 -10.06
CA PHE A 525 -9.79 20.64 -10.22
C PHE A 525 -9.07 21.92 -9.76
N VAL A 526 -8.32 21.86 -8.66
CA VAL A 526 -7.50 23.00 -8.21
C VAL A 526 -6.49 23.39 -9.27
N LYS A 527 -5.73 22.44 -9.81
CA LYS A 527 -4.72 22.74 -10.85
C LYS A 527 -5.33 23.19 -12.17
N LEU A 528 -6.46 22.62 -12.58
CA LEU A 528 -7.18 23.05 -13.79
C LEU A 528 -7.76 24.46 -13.64
N SER A 529 -8.17 24.85 -12.43
CA SER A 529 -8.71 26.18 -12.13
C SER A 529 -7.64 27.26 -11.94
N GLU A 530 -6.48 26.93 -11.36
CA GLU A 530 -5.30 27.82 -11.26
C GLU A 530 -4.85 28.33 -12.64
N GLY A 531 -5.11 27.54 -13.69
CA GLY A 531 -4.70 27.87 -15.03
C GLY A 531 -5.65 28.76 -15.84
N MET A 532 -6.67 29.34 -15.20
CA MET A 532 -7.74 30.06 -15.88
C MET A 532 -7.80 31.55 -15.54
N PRO A 533 -8.14 32.42 -16.50
CA PRO A 533 -8.37 33.83 -16.22
C PRO A 533 -9.59 33.98 -15.29
N GLN A 534 -9.36 34.41 -14.06
CA GLN A 534 -10.46 34.82 -13.17
C GLN A 534 -11.20 36.00 -13.81
N ASN A 535 -12.49 35.81 -14.11
CA ASN A 535 -13.38 36.91 -14.43
C ASN A 535 -13.49 37.81 -13.20
N SER A 536 -13.07 39.07 -13.36
CA SER A 536 -13.23 40.11 -12.35
C SER A 536 -14.71 40.24 -11.98
N THR A 537 -15.10 39.65 -10.86
CA THR A 537 -16.39 39.95 -10.22
C THR A 537 -16.10 40.98 -9.13
N LYS A 538 -16.72 42.16 -9.29
CA LYS A 538 -16.62 43.28 -8.35
C LYS A 538 -17.11 42.84 -6.97
N ASN A 539 -16.36 43.17 -5.91
CA ASN A 539 -16.87 43.08 -4.54
C ASN A 539 -17.89 44.21 -4.28
N ALA A 540 -18.81 43.98 -3.34
CA ALA A 540 -19.81 44.94 -2.86
C ALA A 540 -19.22 46.22 -2.19
N LYS A 541 -17.90 46.33 -2.06
CA LYS A 541 -17.19 47.50 -1.48
C LYS A 541 -16.28 48.24 -2.48
N GLY A 542 -16.48 48.09 -3.79
CA GLY A 542 -15.82 48.94 -4.83
C GLY A 542 -14.29 48.81 -4.98
N MET A 543 -13.62 48.05 -4.12
CA MET A 543 -12.17 47.95 -4.11
C MET A 543 -11.69 46.86 -5.09
N LYS A 544 -10.97 47.29 -6.14
CA LYS A 544 -10.30 46.39 -7.09
C LYS A 544 -9.22 45.61 -6.36
N HIS A 545 -9.43 44.32 -6.10
CA HIS A 545 -8.28 43.44 -5.90
C HIS A 545 -7.43 43.48 -7.17
N LYS A 546 -6.14 43.82 -7.03
CA LYS A 546 -5.15 43.64 -8.09
C LYS A 546 -5.27 42.16 -8.53
N PRO A 547 -5.73 41.86 -9.76
CA PRO A 547 -5.77 40.48 -10.21
C PRO A 547 -4.34 39.94 -10.14
N LEU A 548 -4.17 38.69 -9.68
CA LEU A 548 -2.94 37.96 -10.00
C LEU A 548 -2.69 38.16 -11.50
N ARG A 549 -1.51 38.69 -11.80
CA ARG A 549 -1.15 39.36 -13.04
C ARG A 549 -1.61 38.52 -14.25
N LYS A 550 -2.54 39.07 -15.03
CA LYS A 550 -3.14 38.50 -16.27
C LYS A 550 -2.14 37.93 -17.29
N LYS A 551 -0.84 38.24 -17.13
CA LYS A 551 0.26 37.79 -18.01
C LYS A 551 0.77 36.38 -17.67
N ASP A 552 0.54 35.87 -16.45
CA ASP A 552 1.07 34.57 -16.01
C ASP A 552 0.03 33.42 -16.15
N ALA A 553 -1.27 33.74 -16.15
CA ALA A 553 -2.35 32.76 -16.30
C ALA A 553 -2.55 32.22 -17.74
N LYS A 554 -1.92 32.86 -18.75
CA LYS A 554 -2.06 32.44 -20.16
C LYS A 554 -1.22 31.21 -20.52
N ASN A 555 -0.32 30.76 -19.63
CA ASN A 555 0.68 29.72 -19.91
C ASN A 555 0.71 28.60 -18.85
N SER A 556 -0.45 28.13 -18.42
CA SER A 556 -0.56 26.92 -17.58
C SER A 556 -0.21 25.72 -18.45
N CYS A 557 1.07 25.33 -18.46
CA CYS A 557 1.51 24.22 -19.28
C CYS A 557 0.88 22.93 -18.71
N PRO A 558 0.26 22.06 -19.54
CA PRO A 558 -0.21 20.74 -19.10
C PRO A 558 0.87 19.94 -18.35
N ALA A 559 2.14 20.22 -18.62
CA ALA A 559 3.28 19.65 -17.93
C ALA A 559 3.42 20.00 -16.44
N ASP A 560 2.69 20.98 -15.90
CA ASP A 560 2.64 21.24 -14.45
C ASP A 560 1.62 20.33 -13.73
N LEU A 561 0.72 19.68 -14.49
CA LEU A 561 -0.26 18.72 -14.00
C LEU A 561 0.30 17.30 -13.91
N TRP A 562 1.44 17.01 -14.55
CA TRP A 562 1.97 15.65 -14.77
C TRP A 562 1.86 14.71 -13.56
N GLY A 563 2.31 15.13 -12.37
CA GLY A 563 2.32 14.25 -11.19
C GLY A 563 0.92 13.94 -10.67
N THR A 564 -0.01 14.89 -10.80
CA THR A 564 -1.43 14.65 -10.45
C THR A 564 -2.09 13.77 -11.51
N PHE A 565 -1.78 14.00 -12.79
CA PHE A 565 -2.29 13.19 -13.89
C PHE A 565 -1.84 11.72 -13.78
N LEU A 566 -0.55 11.49 -13.53
CA LEU A 566 0.03 10.15 -13.37
C LEU A 566 -0.57 9.42 -12.17
N LEU A 567 -0.57 10.05 -10.98
CA LEU A 567 -1.12 9.42 -9.78
C LEU A 567 -2.63 9.15 -9.92
N TYR A 568 -3.38 10.07 -10.54
CA TYR A 568 -4.80 9.87 -10.79
C TYR A 568 -5.03 8.69 -11.75
N GLY A 569 -4.30 8.64 -12.86
CA GLY A 569 -4.38 7.56 -13.82
C GLY A 569 -4.04 6.20 -13.22
N ILE A 570 -2.96 6.11 -12.43
CA ILE A 570 -2.59 4.90 -11.70
C ILE A 570 -3.68 4.52 -10.69
N ALA A 571 -4.22 5.47 -9.92
CA ALA A 571 -5.26 5.19 -8.93
C ALA A 571 -6.56 4.64 -9.56
N VAL A 572 -7.03 5.23 -10.67
CA VAL A 572 -8.19 4.71 -11.40
C VAL A 572 -7.88 3.36 -12.04
N SER A 573 -6.66 3.16 -12.56
CA SER A 573 -6.25 1.88 -13.13
C SER A 573 -6.22 0.79 -12.06
N LEU A 574 -5.64 1.04 -10.89
CA LEU A 574 -5.64 0.10 -9.77
C LEU A 574 -7.07 -0.21 -9.30
N LEU A 575 -7.94 0.79 -9.25
CA LEU A 575 -9.35 0.55 -8.90
C LEU A 575 -10.02 -0.32 -9.98
N PHE A 576 -9.76 -0.07 -11.25
CA PHE A 576 -10.25 -0.91 -12.35
C PHE A 576 -9.75 -2.36 -12.22
N LEU A 577 -8.51 -2.58 -11.80
CA LEU A 577 -7.95 -3.93 -11.64
C LEU A 577 -8.48 -4.69 -10.42
N THR A 578 -9.18 -4.03 -9.49
CA THR A 578 -9.80 -4.70 -8.33
C THR A 578 -11.13 -5.38 -8.68
N LEU A 579 -11.75 -5.05 -9.83
CA LEU A 579 -13.09 -5.50 -10.22
C LEU A 579 -14.16 -5.28 -9.14
N SER A 580 -13.99 -4.25 -8.32
CA SER A 580 -14.87 -3.92 -7.20
C SER A 580 -16.04 -3.04 -7.65
N ARG A 581 -17.23 -3.65 -7.82
CA ARG A 581 -18.48 -2.94 -8.16
C ARG A 581 -18.78 -1.81 -7.17
N THR A 582 -18.54 -2.05 -5.88
CA THR A 582 -18.77 -1.10 -4.79
C THR A 582 -17.83 0.12 -4.87
N GLY A 583 -16.53 -0.12 -5.11
CA GLY A 583 -15.55 0.93 -5.35
C GLY A 583 -15.88 1.79 -6.57
N TYR A 584 -16.31 1.15 -7.67
CA TYR A 584 -16.74 1.87 -8.88
C TYR A 584 -17.92 2.77 -8.61
N LEU A 585 -18.95 2.26 -7.93
CA LEU A 585 -20.14 3.04 -7.60
C LEU A 585 -19.77 4.26 -6.74
N ALA A 586 -18.96 4.07 -5.69
CA ALA A 586 -18.56 5.16 -4.81
C ALA A 586 -17.81 6.28 -5.56
N VAL A 587 -16.83 5.91 -6.39
CA VAL A 587 -16.04 6.88 -7.17
C VAL A 587 -16.88 7.53 -8.26
N LEU A 588 -17.76 6.79 -8.93
CA LEU A 588 -18.62 7.32 -9.98
C LEU A 588 -19.59 8.35 -9.41
N VAL A 589 -20.30 8.03 -8.32
CA VAL A 589 -21.24 8.95 -7.67
C VAL A 589 -20.52 10.20 -7.17
N MET A 590 -19.40 10.02 -6.44
CA MET A 590 -18.60 11.15 -5.95
C MET A 590 -18.11 12.04 -7.10
N THR A 591 -17.56 11.44 -8.15
CA THR A 591 -17.04 12.16 -9.32
C THR A 591 -18.15 12.90 -10.06
N ALA A 592 -19.31 12.28 -10.26
CA ALA A 592 -20.46 12.90 -10.91
C ALA A 592 -20.96 14.12 -10.13
N VAL A 593 -21.10 14.00 -8.81
CA VAL A 593 -21.49 15.12 -7.95
C VAL A 593 -20.47 16.25 -8.03
N LEU A 594 -19.17 15.95 -7.92
CA LEU A 594 -18.15 17.00 -7.95
C LEU A 594 -17.97 17.63 -9.34
N LEU A 595 -18.05 16.86 -10.44
CA LEU A 595 -17.94 17.37 -11.82
C LEU A 595 -19.05 18.36 -12.17
N ILE A 596 -20.22 18.23 -11.56
CA ILE A 596 -21.32 19.17 -11.71
C ILE A 596 -21.15 20.31 -10.69
N PHE A 597 -21.01 19.96 -9.42
CA PHE A 597 -21.06 20.94 -8.32
C PHE A 597 -19.90 21.94 -8.37
N VAL A 598 -18.67 21.46 -8.56
CA VAL A 598 -17.46 22.28 -8.46
C VAL A 598 -17.37 23.30 -9.60
N PRO A 599 -17.53 22.92 -10.88
CA PRO A 599 -17.53 23.89 -11.97
C PRO A 599 -18.74 24.82 -11.92
N VAL A 600 -19.96 24.34 -11.65
CA VAL A 600 -21.17 25.17 -11.72
C VAL A 600 -21.30 26.12 -10.54
N PHE A 601 -21.18 25.63 -9.30
CA PHE A 601 -21.49 26.42 -8.11
C PHE A 601 -20.27 27.03 -7.43
N VAL A 602 -19.13 26.32 -7.45
CA VAL A 602 -17.92 26.75 -6.74
C VAL A 602 -17.10 27.71 -7.60
N TYR A 603 -16.69 27.28 -8.80
CA TYR A 603 -15.87 28.11 -9.69
C TYR A 603 -16.68 28.93 -10.71
N ARG A 604 -17.98 28.63 -10.89
CA ARG A 604 -18.87 29.28 -11.87
C ARG A 604 -18.30 29.27 -13.30
N GLN A 605 -17.84 28.11 -13.72
CA GLN A 605 -17.23 27.83 -14.99
C GLN A 605 -18.27 27.47 -16.06
N LYS A 606 -17.88 27.58 -17.33
CA LYS A 606 -18.69 27.15 -18.47
C LYS A 606 -18.65 25.62 -18.60
N ILE A 607 -19.66 25.06 -19.26
CA ILE A 607 -19.75 23.61 -19.52
C ILE A 607 -18.51 23.03 -20.23
N ARG A 608 -17.82 23.85 -21.05
CA ARG A 608 -16.55 23.49 -21.69
C ARG A 608 -15.47 23.05 -20.69
N GLU A 609 -15.46 23.63 -19.50
CA GLU A 609 -14.48 23.31 -18.46
C GLU A 609 -14.78 21.97 -17.78
N ILE A 610 -16.07 21.64 -17.64
CA ILE A 610 -16.52 20.31 -17.19
C ILE A 610 -16.02 19.25 -18.19
N PHE A 611 -16.28 19.48 -19.48
CA PHE A 611 -15.82 18.57 -20.53
C PHE A 611 -14.30 18.44 -20.54
N ARG A 612 -13.56 19.55 -20.37
CA ARG A 612 -12.10 19.52 -20.28
C ARG A 612 -11.62 18.65 -19.11
N ALA A 613 -12.20 18.80 -17.93
CA ALA A 613 -11.84 17.99 -16.77
C ALA A 613 -12.13 16.50 -17.01
N LEU A 614 -13.29 16.19 -17.57
CA LEU A 614 -13.67 14.82 -17.94
C LEU A 614 -12.66 14.20 -18.93
N VAL A 615 -12.26 14.94 -19.97
CA VAL A 615 -11.25 14.48 -20.95
C VAL A 615 -9.91 14.19 -20.27
N TYR A 616 -9.46 15.03 -19.32
CA TYR A 616 -8.22 14.74 -18.57
C TYR A 616 -8.34 13.49 -17.71
N MET A 617 -9.50 13.25 -17.07
CA MET A 617 -9.73 12.06 -16.26
C MET A 617 -9.74 10.78 -17.11
N ILE A 618 -10.42 10.80 -18.27
CA ILE A 618 -10.47 9.68 -19.22
C ILE A 618 -9.07 9.43 -19.81
N ALA A 619 -8.39 10.48 -20.26
CA ALA A 619 -7.04 10.35 -20.83
C ALA A 619 -6.04 9.80 -19.80
N ALA A 620 -6.15 10.21 -18.52
CA ALA A 620 -5.32 9.67 -17.45
C ALA A 620 -5.55 8.16 -17.27
N PHE A 621 -6.79 7.71 -17.29
CA PHE A 621 -7.12 6.28 -17.22
C PHE A 621 -6.60 5.51 -18.44
N VAL A 622 -6.92 5.94 -19.66
CA VAL A 622 -6.54 5.25 -20.90
C VAL A 622 -5.03 5.12 -21.05
N ILE A 623 -4.26 6.17 -20.70
CA ILE A 623 -2.80 6.14 -20.80
C ILE A 623 -2.19 5.29 -19.67
N CYS A 624 -2.69 5.42 -18.44
CA CYS A 624 -2.08 4.76 -17.29
C CYS A 624 -2.51 3.31 -17.10
N LEU A 625 -3.61 2.85 -17.69
CA LEU A 625 -4.07 1.47 -17.57
C LEU A 625 -3.01 0.45 -18.07
N PRO A 626 -2.55 0.51 -19.33
CA PRO A 626 -1.50 -0.40 -19.80
C PRO A 626 -0.18 -0.23 -19.05
N MET A 627 0.16 1.01 -18.64
CA MET A 627 1.35 1.27 -17.83
C MET A 627 1.26 0.59 -16.45
N THR A 628 0.11 0.67 -15.80
CA THR A 628 -0.11 0.13 -14.45
C THR A 628 -0.16 -1.38 -14.48
N TYR A 629 -0.90 -1.97 -15.42
CA TYR A 629 -0.98 -3.42 -15.62
C TYR A 629 0.41 -4.02 -15.89
N SER A 630 1.17 -3.43 -16.83
CA SER A 630 2.53 -3.87 -17.12
C SER A 630 3.46 -3.66 -15.92
N GLY A 631 3.29 -2.56 -15.17
CA GLY A 631 4.06 -2.28 -13.96
C GLY A 631 3.90 -3.36 -12.88
N ILE A 632 2.67 -3.71 -12.50
CA ILE A 632 2.39 -4.73 -11.48
C ILE A 632 2.68 -6.16 -11.93
N ARG A 633 2.74 -6.41 -13.24
CA ARG A 633 3.06 -7.72 -13.82
C ARG A 633 4.57 -7.95 -13.99
N LEU A 634 5.30 -6.94 -14.45
CA LEU A 634 6.70 -7.06 -14.84
C LEU A 634 7.65 -6.68 -13.69
N LEU A 635 7.39 -5.58 -12.97
CA LEU A 635 8.33 -5.04 -12.00
C LEU A 635 8.48 -5.93 -10.75
N PRO A 636 7.40 -6.48 -10.15
CA PRO A 636 7.54 -7.41 -9.04
C PRO A 636 8.28 -8.70 -9.43
N ALA A 637 8.05 -9.20 -10.65
CA ALA A 637 8.74 -10.37 -11.19
C ALA A 637 10.25 -10.10 -11.44
N LEU A 638 10.63 -8.85 -11.72
CA LEU A 638 12.04 -8.46 -11.83
C LEU A 638 12.70 -8.23 -10.48
N TYR A 639 11.98 -7.65 -9.52
CA TYR A 639 12.47 -7.43 -8.16
C TYR A 639 12.61 -8.75 -7.39
N ASN A 640 11.75 -9.74 -7.71
CA ASN A 640 11.87 -11.12 -7.28
C ASN A 640 11.94 -11.27 -5.74
N ASP A 641 11.00 -10.62 -5.06
CA ASP A 641 10.84 -10.67 -3.60
C ASP A 641 9.39 -10.31 -3.24
N PRO A 642 8.43 -11.16 -3.68
CA PRO A 642 7.01 -10.91 -3.47
C PRO A 642 6.68 -10.87 -1.97
N TYR A 643 5.79 -9.96 -1.59
CA TYR A 643 5.25 -9.88 -0.25
C TYR A 643 3.91 -10.60 -0.21
N LEU A 644 3.86 -11.74 0.49
CA LEU A 644 2.68 -12.55 0.75
C LEU A 644 2.18 -12.25 2.16
N TYR A 645 0.87 -12.02 2.33
CA TYR A 645 0.27 -12.11 3.67
C TYR A 645 0.03 -13.59 3.99
N GLU A 646 -0.01 -13.95 5.27
CA GLU A 646 -0.16 -15.35 5.74
C GLU A 646 -1.42 -16.03 5.15
N ILE A 647 -2.52 -15.28 5.00
CA ILE A 647 -3.77 -15.79 4.38
C ILE A 647 -3.65 -16.03 2.86
N GLU A 648 -2.64 -15.47 2.22
CA GLU A 648 -2.42 -15.60 0.78
C GLU A 648 -1.38 -16.67 0.43
N ASP A 649 -0.80 -17.33 1.43
CA ASP A 649 0.18 -18.39 1.21
C ASP A 649 -0.54 -19.68 0.82
N SER A 650 -0.25 -20.18 -0.38
CA SER A 650 -0.86 -21.36 -0.96
C SER A 650 0.08 -21.98 -1.99
N ALA A 651 -0.18 -23.22 -2.40
CA ALA A 651 0.60 -23.91 -3.44
C ALA A 651 0.62 -23.15 -4.78
N SER A 652 -0.38 -22.29 -5.00
CA SER A 652 -0.56 -21.44 -6.19
C SER A 652 -0.10 -19.98 -6.02
N ALA A 653 0.48 -19.64 -4.87
CA ALA A 653 1.06 -18.32 -4.63
C ALA A 653 2.35 -18.11 -5.46
N ILE A 654 2.72 -16.84 -5.63
CA ILE A 654 3.98 -16.48 -6.30
C ILE A 654 5.02 -16.31 -5.21
N HIS A 655 5.94 -17.26 -5.12
CA HIS A 655 7.04 -17.23 -4.18
C HIS A 655 8.26 -16.55 -4.78
N LYS A 656 9.26 -16.32 -3.93
CA LYS A 656 10.52 -15.75 -4.36
C LYS A 656 11.27 -16.77 -5.23
N ASP A 657 11.93 -16.29 -6.27
CA ASP A 657 12.67 -17.07 -7.28
C ASP A 657 11.82 -17.90 -8.25
N ASP A 658 10.50 -17.68 -8.23
CA ASP A 658 9.59 -18.26 -9.20
C ASP A 658 9.91 -17.83 -10.64
N PRO A 659 9.73 -18.73 -11.62
CA PRO A 659 9.87 -18.39 -13.03
C PRO A 659 8.98 -17.20 -13.39
N LYS A 660 9.56 -16.20 -14.07
CA LYS A 660 8.87 -14.94 -14.42
C LYS A 660 7.74 -15.14 -15.45
N ASP A 661 7.79 -16.26 -16.15
CA ASP A 661 6.84 -16.76 -17.14
C ASP A 661 5.84 -17.79 -16.58
N SER A 662 5.85 -18.03 -15.26
CA SER A 662 4.90 -18.92 -14.58
C SER A 662 3.44 -18.50 -14.81
N ASP A 663 2.57 -19.50 -14.96
CA ASP A 663 1.12 -19.36 -15.07
C ASP A 663 0.48 -18.77 -13.79
N ALA A 664 1.22 -18.70 -12.68
CA ALA A 664 0.78 -18.04 -11.45
C ALA A 664 0.62 -16.52 -11.62
N TYR A 665 1.33 -15.91 -12.59
CA TYR A 665 1.16 -14.50 -12.92
C TYR A 665 -0.03 -14.28 -13.85
N MET A 666 -0.76 -13.18 -13.62
CA MET A 666 -1.91 -12.79 -14.43
C MET A 666 -1.53 -12.57 -15.91
N SER A 667 -2.27 -13.22 -16.82
CA SER A 667 -2.23 -12.98 -18.27
C SER A 667 -3.39 -12.08 -18.71
N VAL A 668 -3.21 -11.35 -19.80
CA VAL A 668 -4.22 -10.42 -20.35
C VAL A 668 -5.47 -11.18 -20.78
N SER A 669 -5.29 -12.36 -21.41
CA SER A 669 -6.41 -13.18 -21.86
C SER A 669 -7.22 -13.72 -20.68
N TYR A 670 -6.56 -14.15 -19.60
CA TYR A 670 -7.25 -14.59 -18.38
C TYR A 670 -7.92 -13.43 -17.67
N PHE A 671 -7.27 -12.26 -17.56
CA PHE A 671 -7.89 -11.07 -16.99
C PHE A 671 -9.14 -10.62 -17.76
N LYS A 672 -9.10 -10.69 -19.10
CA LYS A 672 -10.26 -10.41 -19.96
C LYS A 672 -11.42 -11.38 -19.65
N TYR A 673 -11.12 -12.67 -19.52
CA TYR A 673 -12.10 -13.69 -19.12
C TYR A 673 -12.73 -13.36 -17.76
N VAL A 674 -11.92 -12.99 -16.75
CA VAL A 674 -12.42 -12.62 -15.42
C VAL A 674 -13.33 -11.38 -15.49
N ILE A 675 -12.99 -10.38 -16.31
CA ILE A 675 -13.84 -9.20 -16.53
C ILE A 675 -15.19 -9.61 -17.14
N GLU A 676 -15.19 -10.39 -18.22
CA GLU A 676 -16.42 -10.78 -18.91
C GLU A 676 -17.35 -11.54 -17.96
N ASN A 677 -16.81 -12.46 -17.16
CA ASN A 677 -17.63 -13.27 -16.26
C ASN A 677 -18.01 -12.58 -14.94
N LYS A 678 -17.16 -11.72 -14.37
CA LYS A 678 -17.50 -11.02 -13.10
C LYS A 678 -18.27 -9.73 -13.31
N LEU A 679 -18.14 -9.09 -14.46
CA LEU A 679 -18.65 -7.74 -14.71
C LEU A 679 -19.84 -7.75 -15.69
N LEU A 680 -19.95 -8.75 -16.58
CA LEU A 680 -20.94 -8.77 -17.67
C LEU A 680 -21.92 -9.96 -17.66
N SER A 681 -21.66 -11.09 -16.96
CA SER A 681 -22.58 -12.24 -16.89
C SER A 681 -23.24 -12.44 -15.50
N ASP A 682 -24.39 -13.12 -15.48
CA ASP A 682 -25.00 -13.67 -14.25
C ASP A 682 -24.15 -14.83 -13.73
N ALA A 683 -23.87 -14.83 -12.43
CA ALA A 683 -22.79 -15.62 -11.82
C ALA A 683 -23.12 -17.13 -11.62
N SER A 684 -24.22 -17.63 -12.16
CA SER A 684 -24.73 -18.99 -11.88
C SER A 684 -24.23 -20.09 -12.83
N GLU A 685 -23.63 -19.77 -13.98
CA GLU A 685 -23.10 -20.77 -14.94
C GLU A 685 -21.57 -20.97 -14.84
N LEU A 686 -20.96 -20.57 -13.71
CA LEU A 686 -19.53 -20.31 -13.61
C LEU A 686 -18.64 -21.56 -13.59
N THR A 687 -19.09 -22.71 -13.10
CA THR A 687 -18.17 -23.82 -12.78
C THR A 687 -17.78 -24.65 -14.00
N GLU A 688 -18.73 -24.97 -14.89
CA GLU A 688 -18.51 -25.86 -16.04
C GLU A 688 -17.82 -25.15 -17.23
N GLN A 689 -18.18 -23.90 -17.51
CA GLN A 689 -17.56 -23.12 -18.58
C GLN A 689 -16.14 -22.65 -18.21
N THR A 690 -15.85 -22.45 -16.92
CA THR A 690 -14.49 -22.10 -16.45
C THR A 690 -13.53 -23.25 -16.61
N GLU A 691 -13.93 -24.49 -16.33
CA GLU A 691 -13.10 -25.67 -16.61
C GLU A 691 -12.82 -25.82 -18.11
N LEU A 692 -13.85 -25.66 -18.96
CA LEU A 692 -13.70 -25.75 -20.43
C LEU A 692 -12.81 -24.65 -21.01
N PHE A 693 -12.94 -23.41 -20.55
CA PHE A 693 -12.11 -22.29 -21.01
C PHE A 693 -10.68 -22.38 -20.47
N CYS A 694 -10.49 -22.73 -19.19
CA CYS A 694 -9.16 -23.00 -18.62
C CYS A 694 -8.48 -24.11 -19.43
N ASN A 695 -9.14 -25.26 -19.64
CA ASN A 695 -8.60 -26.35 -20.45
C ASN A 695 -8.26 -25.90 -21.89
N ALA A 696 -9.09 -25.06 -22.52
CA ALA A 696 -8.85 -24.56 -23.88
C ALA A 696 -7.76 -23.48 -23.98
N VAL A 697 -7.50 -22.73 -22.90
CA VAL A 697 -6.61 -21.56 -22.87
C VAL A 697 -5.24 -21.91 -22.29
N THR A 698 -5.17 -22.83 -21.33
CA THR A 698 -3.94 -23.31 -20.69
C THR A 698 -3.51 -24.70 -21.19
N GLY A 699 -4.41 -25.47 -21.80
CA GLY A 699 -4.15 -26.86 -22.19
C GLY A 699 -4.10 -27.83 -21.01
N LYS A 700 -4.54 -27.43 -19.81
CA LYS A 700 -4.33 -28.16 -18.54
C LYS A 700 -5.64 -28.38 -17.78
N PRO A 701 -5.90 -29.58 -17.21
CA PRO A 701 -7.01 -29.80 -16.30
C PRO A 701 -6.86 -28.95 -15.04
N SER A 702 -7.92 -28.23 -14.68
CA SER A 702 -8.01 -27.45 -13.44
C SER A 702 -7.66 -28.33 -12.23
N VAL A 703 -6.71 -27.88 -11.39
CA VAL A 703 -6.47 -28.48 -10.07
C VAL A 703 -7.78 -28.36 -9.29
N LYS A 704 -8.37 -29.52 -8.97
CA LYS A 704 -9.74 -29.66 -8.49
C LYS A 704 -9.97 -29.17 -7.05
N ASN A 705 -8.94 -28.71 -6.33
CA ASN A 705 -9.00 -28.66 -4.86
C ASN A 705 -8.51 -27.38 -4.16
N ASP A 706 -8.11 -26.33 -4.86
CA ASP A 706 -7.82 -25.06 -4.18
C ASP A 706 -8.97 -24.07 -4.40
N VAL A 707 -9.87 -24.01 -3.41
CA VAL A 707 -10.89 -22.95 -3.32
C VAL A 707 -10.18 -21.62 -3.49
N LEU A 708 -10.53 -20.87 -4.54
CA LEU A 708 -10.03 -19.52 -4.76
C LEU A 708 -10.25 -18.73 -3.47
N VAL A 709 -9.20 -18.25 -2.81
CA VAL A 709 -9.32 -17.51 -1.52
C VAL A 709 -10.21 -16.25 -1.71
N ALA A 710 -10.29 -15.76 -2.95
CA ALA A 710 -11.20 -14.70 -3.37
C ALA A 710 -12.70 -15.09 -3.44
N SER A 711 -13.03 -16.37 -3.57
CA SER A 711 -14.40 -16.90 -3.43
C SER A 711 -14.68 -17.26 -1.98
N ALA A 712 -13.72 -17.80 -1.22
CA ALA A 712 -13.93 -18.18 0.19
C ALA A 712 -14.40 -17.03 1.11
N GLN A 713 -13.98 -15.78 0.88
CA GLN A 713 -14.51 -14.62 1.64
C GLN A 713 -15.86 -14.11 1.14
N ASP A 714 -16.25 -14.43 -0.10
CA ASP A 714 -17.58 -14.16 -0.65
C ASP A 714 -18.54 -15.37 -0.45
N GLU A 715 -18.02 -16.56 -0.08
CA GLU A 715 -18.76 -17.85 0.03
C GLU A 715 -18.82 -18.45 1.44
N ALA A 716 -18.11 -17.88 2.43
CA ALA A 716 -18.27 -18.29 3.82
C ALA A 716 -19.64 -17.84 4.37
N GLY A 717 -20.70 -18.55 3.99
CA GLY A 717 -22.04 -18.46 4.56
C GLY A 717 -23.21 -18.39 3.58
N MET A 718 -23.22 -19.08 2.42
CA MET A 718 -24.44 -19.12 1.59
C MET A 718 -24.69 -20.42 0.84
N SER A 719 -25.95 -20.87 0.93
CA SER A 719 -26.60 -21.87 0.09
C SER A 719 -26.89 -21.35 -1.32
N ASP A 720 -26.93 -22.28 -2.28
CA ASP A 720 -27.27 -22.10 -3.70
C ASP A 720 -28.70 -21.53 -3.91
N ALA A 721 -28.92 -20.24 -3.69
CA ALA A 721 -30.03 -19.48 -4.27
C ALA A 721 -29.90 -17.96 -3.96
N GLU A 722 -30.08 -17.13 -5.00
CA GLU A 722 -30.28 -15.66 -4.97
C GLU A 722 -29.05 -14.73 -5.15
N ASP A 723 -28.67 -14.58 -6.42
CA ASP A 723 -28.67 -13.34 -7.23
C ASP A 723 -28.28 -11.95 -6.64
N PHE A 724 -27.51 -11.24 -7.48
CA PHE A 724 -27.20 -9.81 -7.56
C PHE A 724 -26.53 -9.10 -6.37
N SER A 725 -26.74 -9.55 -5.13
CA SER A 725 -26.25 -8.86 -3.92
C SER A 725 -25.09 -9.54 -3.17
N ASN A 726 -24.59 -10.68 -3.66
CA ASN A 726 -23.66 -11.57 -2.94
C ASN A 726 -24.15 -11.86 -1.50
N GLY A 727 -25.45 -12.12 -1.29
CA GLY A 727 -26.01 -12.42 0.04
C GLY A 727 -26.12 -11.29 1.06
N ARG A 728 -25.60 -10.11 0.74
CA ARG A 728 -25.50 -9.02 1.74
C ARG A 728 -26.85 -8.56 2.26
N LEU A 729 -27.92 -8.72 1.49
CA LEU A 729 -29.27 -8.35 1.91
C LEU A 729 -29.77 -9.21 3.08
N GLU A 730 -29.39 -10.48 3.14
CA GLU A 730 -29.73 -11.35 4.26
C GLU A 730 -28.99 -10.91 5.53
N ILE A 731 -27.69 -10.66 5.42
CA ILE A 731 -26.88 -10.08 6.50
C ILE A 731 -27.53 -8.77 6.99
N PHE A 732 -27.91 -7.87 6.08
CA PHE A 732 -28.54 -6.60 6.45
C PHE A 732 -29.85 -6.81 7.22
N ARG A 733 -30.69 -7.77 6.80
CA ARG A 733 -31.94 -8.10 7.50
C ARG A 733 -31.66 -8.63 8.91
N SER A 734 -30.74 -9.58 9.06
CA SER A 734 -30.37 -10.11 10.39
C SER A 734 -29.88 -9.02 11.34
N TYR A 735 -29.11 -8.05 10.85
CA TYR A 735 -28.70 -6.90 11.66
C TYR A 735 -29.87 -5.97 12.03
N MET A 736 -30.83 -5.77 11.12
CA MET A 736 -32.03 -4.96 11.36
C MET A 736 -32.97 -5.59 12.39
N ASP A 737 -33.14 -6.92 12.34
CA ASP A 737 -34.01 -7.65 13.26
C ASP A 737 -33.49 -7.64 14.70
N ASN A 738 -32.17 -7.49 14.87
CA ASN A 738 -31.53 -7.38 16.17
C ASN A 738 -31.43 -5.93 16.69
N TRP A 739 -32.03 -4.92 16.05
CA TRP A 739 -31.89 -3.54 16.52
C TRP A 739 -32.46 -3.30 17.93
N ASN A 740 -31.71 -2.56 18.74
CA ASN A 740 -32.17 -2.08 20.04
C ASN A 740 -31.75 -0.61 20.28
N ALA A 741 -32.26 0.00 21.35
CA ALA A 741 -32.03 1.42 21.62
C ALA A 741 -30.57 1.78 21.99
N THR A 742 -29.83 0.86 22.61
CA THR A 742 -28.56 1.10 23.31
C THR A 742 -27.34 0.39 22.70
N GLY A 743 -27.54 -0.50 21.75
CA GLY A 743 -26.53 -1.30 21.05
C GLY A 743 -26.25 -2.65 21.72
N HIS A 744 -25.25 -3.36 21.19
CA HIS A 744 -24.86 -4.71 21.59
C HIS A 744 -23.40 -4.77 22.01
N THR A 745 -23.07 -5.70 22.91
CA THR A 745 -21.67 -5.95 23.35
C THR A 745 -20.85 -6.66 22.28
N GLU A 746 -21.48 -7.53 21.49
CA GLU A 746 -20.85 -8.24 20.39
C GLU A 746 -21.03 -7.48 19.08
N MET A 747 -20.04 -7.60 18.19
CA MET A 747 -20.06 -6.94 16.87
C MET A 747 -20.87 -7.74 15.86
N GLY A 748 -20.76 -9.06 15.94
CA GLY A 748 -21.35 -10.00 15.01
C GLY A 748 -22.81 -10.35 15.33
N VAL A 749 -23.49 -10.91 14.34
CA VAL A 749 -24.88 -11.38 14.42
C VAL A 749 -24.96 -12.79 13.86
N LEU A 750 -25.74 -13.65 14.50
CA LEU A 750 -26.05 -15.00 14.01
C LEU A 750 -26.98 -14.91 12.80
N LEU A 751 -26.58 -15.53 11.69
CA LEU A 751 -27.36 -15.63 10.47
C LEU A 751 -28.35 -16.82 10.54
N PRO A 752 -29.38 -16.85 9.67
CA PRO A 752 -30.38 -17.92 9.67
C PRO A 752 -29.83 -19.32 9.43
N ASP A 753 -28.67 -19.43 8.76
CA ASP A 753 -27.94 -20.67 8.49
C ASP A 753 -27.13 -21.18 9.70
N GLY A 754 -27.12 -20.42 10.81
CA GLY A 754 -26.36 -20.74 12.02
C GLY A 754 -24.91 -20.25 12.01
N SER A 755 -24.45 -19.60 10.93
CA SER A 755 -23.14 -18.96 10.87
C SER A 755 -23.16 -17.58 11.55
N ILE A 756 -22.00 -17.03 11.92
CA ILE A 756 -21.90 -15.69 12.53
C ILE A 756 -21.29 -14.71 11.54
N SER A 757 -22.04 -13.67 11.18
CA SER A 757 -21.52 -12.56 10.39
C SER A 757 -20.72 -11.62 11.30
N VAL A 758 -19.40 -11.56 11.12
CA VAL A 758 -18.46 -10.77 11.96
C VAL A 758 -18.82 -9.27 11.98
N HIS A 759 -19.35 -8.74 10.88
CA HIS A 759 -19.87 -7.38 10.77
C HIS A 759 -20.96 -7.26 9.70
N ALA A 760 -21.68 -6.14 9.69
CA ALA A 760 -22.83 -5.88 8.83
C ALA A 760 -22.49 -5.60 7.36
N HIS A 761 -21.20 -5.45 7.01
CA HIS A 761 -20.76 -4.96 5.67
C HIS A 761 -21.46 -3.65 5.25
N ASN A 762 -21.89 -2.86 6.24
CA ASN A 762 -22.58 -1.59 6.06
C ASN A 762 -22.33 -0.74 7.31
N THR A 763 -21.70 0.41 7.11
CA THR A 763 -21.31 1.33 8.19
C THR A 763 -22.52 1.79 9.01
N TYR A 764 -23.64 2.06 8.37
CA TYR A 764 -24.82 2.60 9.04
C TYR A 764 -25.51 1.56 9.91
N LEU A 765 -25.66 0.34 9.37
CA LEU A 765 -26.20 -0.79 10.12
C LEU A 765 -25.29 -1.16 11.28
N GLN A 766 -23.96 -1.18 11.06
CA GLN A 766 -23.01 -1.50 12.11
C GLN A 766 -23.03 -0.46 13.25
N VAL A 767 -23.11 0.84 12.94
CA VAL A 767 -23.17 1.88 13.98
C VAL A 767 -24.44 1.74 14.83
N ILE A 768 -25.59 1.43 14.21
CA ILE A 768 -26.84 1.18 14.94
C ILE A 768 -26.71 -0.08 15.81
N HIS A 769 -26.12 -1.15 15.28
CA HIS A 769 -25.94 -2.39 16.02
C HIS A 769 -24.97 -2.23 17.21
N ASP A 770 -23.81 -1.60 16.97
CA ASP A 770 -22.75 -1.44 17.98
C ASP A 770 -23.14 -0.45 19.09
N HIS A 771 -23.81 0.67 18.73
CA HIS A 771 -24.04 1.80 19.63
C HIS A 771 -25.52 2.12 19.89
N GLY A 772 -26.43 1.39 19.26
CA GLY A 772 -27.87 1.54 19.42
C GLY A 772 -28.50 2.55 18.48
N LEU A 773 -29.83 2.43 18.37
CA LEU A 773 -30.65 3.27 17.49
C LEU A 773 -30.51 4.77 17.80
N ILE A 774 -30.34 5.15 19.07
CA ILE A 774 -30.17 6.55 19.49
C ILE A 774 -28.93 7.15 18.82
N VAL A 775 -27.80 6.43 18.90
CA VAL A 775 -26.53 6.88 18.33
C VAL A 775 -26.56 6.79 16.80
N GLY A 776 -27.19 5.77 16.24
CA GLY A 776 -27.38 5.63 14.80
C GLY A 776 -28.18 6.78 14.17
N ILE A 777 -29.32 7.17 14.77
CA ILE A 777 -30.10 8.34 14.31
C ILE A 777 -29.26 9.61 14.42
N TYR A 778 -28.53 9.78 15.53
CA TYR A 778 -27.63 10.92 15.70
C TYR A 778 -26.57 10.97 14.60
N PHE A 779 -25.93 9.83 14.32
CA PHE A 779 -24.90 9.68 13.29
C PHE A 779 -25.41 10.07 11.90
N LEU A 780 -26.60 9.61 11.52
CA LEU A 780 -27.23 9.94 10.24
C LEU A 780 -27.55 11.43 10.13
N CYS A 781 -28.22 12.00 11.14
CA CYS A 781 -28.58 13.41 11.17
C CYS A 781 -27.34 14.32 11.18
N PHE A 782 -26.34 13.97 11.98
CA PHE A 782 -25.07 14.68 12.05
C PHE A 782 -24.30 14.61 10.73
N GLY A 783 -24.25 13.42 10.09
CA GLY A 783 -23.63 13.21 8.79
C GLY A 783 -24.29 14.08 7.71
N ALA A 784 -25.62 14.03 7.59
CA ALA A 784 -26.38 14.84 6.65
C ALA A 784 -26.19 16.35 6.89
N GLY A 785 -26.25 16.80 8.15
CA GLY A 785 -25.99 18.18 8.53
C GLY A 785 -24.56 18.64 8.19
N SER A 786 -23.58 17.76 8.38
CA SER A 786 -22.18 18.01 8.01
C SER A 786 -22.01 18.17 6.50
N ILE A 787 -22.61 17.29 5.69
CA ILE A 787 -22.57 17.39 4.23
C ILE A 787 -23.18 18.71 3.74
N CYS A 788 -24.36 19.08 4.25
CA CYS A 788 -25.00 20.37 3.93
C CYS A 788 -24.07 21.56 4.26
N LEU A 789 -23.39 21.50 5.42
CA LEU A 789 -22.44 22.53 5.82
C LEU A 789 -21.17 22.52 4.94
N MET A 790 -20.72 21.36 4.47
CA MET A 790 -19.58 21.22 3.54
C MET A 790 -19.88 21.81 2.16
N PHE A 791 -21.11 21.64 1.63
CA PHE A 791 -21.55 22.34 0.42
C PHE A 791 -21.43 23.85 0.58
N ALA A 792 -21.94 24.40 1.69
CA ALA A 792 -21.83 25.83 1.99
C ALA A 792 -20.37 26.28 2.21
N TYR A 793 -19.56 25.46 2.88
CA TYR A 793 -18.14 25.70 3.11
C TYR A 793 -17.37 25.78 1.80
N ALA A 794 -17.56 24.81 0.90
CA ALA A 794 -16.91 24.77 -0.41
C ALA A 794 -17.20 26.05 -1.22
N ILE A 795 -18.47 26.49 -1.29
CA ILE A 795 -18.85 27.70 -2.04
C ILE A 795 -18.23 28.96 -1.42
N LYS A 796 -18.30 29.10 -0.08
CA LYS A 796 -17.88 30.34 0.60
C LYS A 796 -16.36 30.45 0.78
N LYS A 797 -15.66 29.34 0.98
CA LYS A 797 -14.23 29.32 1.34
C LYS A 797 -13.29 29.02 0.18
N ILE A 798 -13.77 28.66 -1.01
CA ILE A 798 -12.89 28.40 -2.17
C ILE A 798 -11.97 29.58 -2.53
N ARG A 799 -12.40 30.81 -2.27
CA ARG A 799 -11.59 32.02 -2.53
C ARG A 799 -10.43 32.19 -1.54
N GLU A 800 -10.56 31.61 -0.35
CA GLU A 800 -9.56 31.68 0.71
C GLU A 800 -8.68 30.44 0.77
N ASP A 801 -9.22 29.28 0.41
CA ASP A 801 -8.56 27.98 0.40
C ASP A 801 -8.98 27.21 -0.86
N ALA A 802 -8.02 26.93 -1.73
CA ALA A 802 -8.26 26.20 -2.97
C ALA A 802 -8.78 24.78 -2.73
N TYR A 803 -8.48 24.18 -1.58
CA TYR A 803 -8.88 22.81 -1.23
C TYR A 803 -10.21 22.75 -0.45
N ALA A 804 -10.97 23.85 -0.39
CA ALA A 804 -12.23 23.91 0.38
C ALA A 804 -13.29 22.85 -0.02
N VAL A 805 -13.18 22.25 -1.21
CA VAL A 805 -14.05 21.15 -1.68
C VAL A 805 -13.69 19.80 -1.04
N LEU A 806 -12.47 19.65 -0.53
CA LEU A 806 -11.93 18.36 -0.09
C LEU A 806 -12.76 17.64 0.99
N PRO A 807 -13.25 18.33 2.04
CA PRO A 807 -14.13 17.67 3.03
C PRO A 807 -15.38 17.06 2.39
N LEU A 808 -16.02 17.78 1.45
CA LEU A 808 -17.20 17.29 0.74
C LEU A 808 -16.89 16.04 -0.08
N ALA A 809 -15.77 16.05 -0.82
CA ALA A 809 -15.35 14.91 -1.64
C ALA A 809 -15.16 13.64 -0.81
N VAL A 810 -14.42 13.73 0.30
CA VAL A 810 -14.14 12.60 1.18
C VAL A 810 -15.41 12.12 1.89
N MET A 811 -16.27 13.03 2.37
CA MET A 811 -17.53 12.62 3.01
C MET A 811 -18.50 11.95 2.04
N LEU A 812 -18.60 12.42 0.79
CA LEU A 812 -19.41 11.73 -0.23
C LEU A 812 -18.87 10.32 -0.50
N GLY A 813 -17.55 10.18 -0.66
CA GLY A 813 -16.91 8.88 -0.82
C GLY A 813 -17.16 7.94 0.37
N PHE A 814 -17.00 8.45 1.60
CA PHE A 814 -17.29 7.71 2.84
C PHE A 814 -18.75 7.27 2.92
N CYS A 815 -19.70 8.15 2.58
CA CYS A 815 -21.12 7.81 2.65
C CYS A 815 -21.52 6.74 1.65
N VAL A 816 -21.08 6.85 0.39
CA VAL A 816 -21.46 5.87 -0.64
C VAL A 816 -20.76 4.53 -0.39
N ALA A 817 -19.46 4.55 -0.09
CA ALA A 817 -18.73 3.32 0.24
C ALA A 817 -19.24 2.69 1.55
N GLY A 818 -19.72 3.50 2.50
CA GLY A 818 -20.28 3.04 3.77
C GLY A 818 -21.62 2.29 3.66
N LEU A 819 -22.31 2.37 2.52
CA LEU A 819 -23.50 1.55 2.25
C LEU A 819 -23.19 0.07 2.05
N VAL A 820 -21.92 -0.25 1.76
CA VAL A 820 -21.49 -1.57 1.27
C VAL A 820 -20.20 -2.04 1.95
N GLU A 821 -19.71 -1.29 2.94
CA GLU A 821 -18.61 -1.69 3.81
C GLU A 821 -18.71 -1.03 5.18
N TRP A 822 -18.12 -1.64 6.20
CA TRP A 822 -17.89 -1.05 7.52
C TRP A 822 -16.61 -0.20 7.53
N LEU A 823 -16.80 1.13 7.53
CA LEU A 823 -15.71 2.11 7.38
C LEU A 823 -15.51 2.99 8.62
N PHE A 824 -16.48 3.03 9.53
CA PHE A 824 -16.44 3.91 10.70
C PHE A 824 -15.54 3.34 11.80
N HIS A 825 -14.23 3.44 11.58
CA HIS A 825 -13.20 3.06 12.55
C HIS A 825 -11.99 4.00 12.41
N PRO A 826 -11.32 4.42 13.50
CA PRO A 826 -10.19 5.36 13.44
C PRO A 826 -8.94 4.82 12.74
N CYS A 827 -8.83 3.49 12.60
CA CYS A 827 -7.77 2.86 11.82
C CYS A 827 -8.16 2.55 10.37
N ASN A 828 -9.42 2.78 9.99
CA ASN A 828 -9.81 2.73 8.57
C ASN A 828 -9.30 4.02 7.88
N PRO A 829 -8.52 3.93 6.80
CA PRO A 829 -8.01 5.13 6.10
C PRO A 829 -9.10 6.14 5.73
N LEU A 830 -10.24 5.67 5.19
CA LEU A 830 -11.36 6.52 4.79
C LEU A 830 -12.16 7.02 6.00
N GLY A 831 -12.34 6.17 7.03
CA GLY A 831 -12.97 6.54 8.31
C GLY A 831 -12.20 7.62 9.08
N PHE A 832 -10.88 7.45 9.24
CA PHE A 832 -9.99 8.46 9.82
C PHE A 832 -10.09 9.79 9.07
N SER A 833 -10.03 9.72 7.74
CA SER A 833 -10.07 10.88 6.85
C SER A 833 -11.39 11.65 6.95
N ALA A 834 -12.52 10.94 7.02
CA ALA A 834 -13.83 11.53 7.22
C ALA A 834 -13.87 12.36 8.52
N MET A 835 -13.37 11.80 9.63
CA MET A 835 -13.30 12.49 10.93
C MET A 835 -12.32 13.67 10.90
N ALA A 836 -11.11 13.49 10.36
CA ALA A 836 -10.09 14.54 10.32
C ALA A 836 -10.56 15.80 9.56
N LEU A 837 -11.40 15.61 8.52
CA LEU A 837 -11.92 16.68 7.66
C LEU A 837 -13.20 17.33 8.18
N LEU A 838 -13.72 16.95 9.36
CA LEU A 838 -14.76 17.70 10.06
C LEU A 838 -14.21 18.98 10.71
N ALA A 839 -12.91 19.04 10.98
CA ALA A 839 -12.28 20.15 11.71
C ALA A 839 -12.54 21.55 11.10
N PRO A 840 -12.44 21.77 9.77
CA PRO A 840 -12.74 23.06 9.16
C PRO A 840 -14.14 23.59 9.47
N LEU A 841 -15.13 22.71 9.60
CA LEU A 841 -16.52 23.08 9.84
C LEU A 841 -16.74 23.70 11.22
N MET A 842 -15.94 23.30 12.22
CA MET A 842 -15.98 23.93 13.54
C MET A 842 -15.58 25.41 13.51
N SER A 843 -14.81 25.83 12.51
CA SER A 843 -14.41 27.24 12.34
C SER A 843 -15.30 28.00 11.35
N PHE A 844 -16.27 27.34 10.73
CA PHE A 844 -17.10 27.89 9.67
C PHE A 844 -18.54 28.17 10.14
N CYS A 845 -18.99 29.42 9.99
CA CYS A 845 -20.37 29.81 10.23
C CYS A 845 -21.00 30.37 8.94
N PRO A 846 -22.06 29.75 8.41
CA PRO A 846 -22.69 30.20 7.18
C PRO A 846 -23.42 31.55 7.32
N ARG A 847 -23.78 31.99 8.54
CA ARG A 847 -24.56 33.22 8.78
C ARG A 847 -23.75 34.50 9.02
N ARG A 848 -22.40 34.46 9.05
CA ARG A 848 -21.61 35.69 9.15
C ARG A 848 -21.60 36.42 7.81
N HIS A 849 -22.53 37.37 7.63
CA HIS A 849 -22.33 38.48 6.71
C HIS A 849 -21.11 39.29 7.17
N ALA A 850 -20.32 39.75 6.21
CA ALA A 850 -19.26 40.72 6.46
C ALA A 850 -19.90 41.96 7.11
N ALA A 851 -19.54 42.23 8.36
CA ALA A 851 -19.57 43.60 8.88
C ALA A 851 -18.48 44.39 8.14
#